data_AF-A0A816PR49-F1
#
_entry.id   AF-A0A816PR49-F1
#
_cell.length_a   1.000
_cell.length_b   1.000
_cell.length_c   1.000
_cell.angle_alpha   90.00
_cell.angle_beta   90.00
_cell.angle_gamma   90.00
#
_symmetry.space_group_name_H-M   'P 1'
#
loop_
_entity.id
_entity.type
_entity.pdbx_description
1 polymer ?
#
loop_
_entity_poly.entity_id
_entity_poly.type
_entity_poly.pdbx_seq_one_letter_code
_entity_poly.pdbx_strand_id
1 'polypeptide(L)'
;MHRLRHFKINGEVVWDRTNKIDILTGNKNITNSHNLIKDDLHLAQGLFYFDQSTQQWIQYPHIPIISDDQKNPSTIETCLPSRCHFVTWNILVDYHHSQLIYTSQRYQSILDKLKSLLPDVICLQEVTKTFINLLLNQIWLQENHYYIVFMEKALDSEQTKSYGQLLLTKNFRPRSFSICPLDTTEKAADVTKQIIIARFGLNPKITIDLVNLHLNSNGSRNAERKRCQTLEHLLQNLKTNNFMLIGDFNFGDFDLKENDLLDKSQEEVHDLWKQIYNIDENPGYTFDPSRNICAQIMSDSQINRRFDRYLLHKLNNVYYSIEHLQLVGTETIPIDESNEKQINLSDHYALQLIIDFQTRIINHRSALVILPSTNHWPMIKSFCDGDGPSFVQWPPHFNLLWPFYYLNHSLDDQLDILLPLRILLSQISSFQIQVDDFDTFMENHVSFLKPNEKSTQLMKELFERTKRLLPACVKNPQNEYNPHLTIEQYENAEQLNQARSSLVLHKPFDFPVEYVYILQRCLKDDAQPFHILYQIPLGPVLPKLNSINLKLKEFFQTMNLYESDESYNQKQDKFTKLSSCFQQIFNEQNSHHFRHSFVPYGSFRIGINGEDLDTVFVLNEVKSNEGETELDKTLIQMQHDKSSLNNHILNLLETQIKVNFENEIVYCRKVQALFSIISILFTDLTKVDVSLQIKLNEKQSLESSKEPTLGVHEIEHLLIHARSPPIFQHLLTFIRKWAQNFGIYGQVYGYLGGYSWAILCAHICHSFLTPIESLYTIEQFSVDQLFSLVQSFFSTYSKFNWSTQTLTLVPRLSKSMNNSSTVLQRGSMRILSPTPPHNNSARATIASTRDLIVQYFQRIENLLETINTISSEDKFNALKRILELKVNFPIKKIQTIIECTLSTDNSNELDEWIGWMKSRLAYFMNDCETKCNLFVQTNNSIEYRSSKNEGVYSIGFEVDEERLKTNRSFSHCLNRFLDQCNLYSNRRESMKISHKLISIHDWKLEQMLRNPQRLKN
;
A
#
# COMPACT_ATOMS: atom_id res chain seq x y z
N MET A 1 11.98 -72.29 5.61
CA MET A 1 12.44 -71.95 6.96
C MET A 1 13.97 -71.89 6.95
N HIS A 2 14.55 -70.71 6.69
CA HIS A 2 15.90 -70.36 7.14
C HIS A 2 15.73 -69.06 7.91
N ARG A 3 15.66 -69.17 9.24
CA ARG A 3 15.54 -68.01 10.13
C ARG A 3 16.93 -67.38 10.24
N LEU A 4 17.07 -66.13 9.80
CA LEU A 4 18.29 -65.36 10.03
C LEU A 4 18.64 -65.36 11.52
N ARG A 5 19.87 -65.79 11.86
CA ARG A 5 20.38 -65.87 13.24
C ARG A 5 21.14 -64.60 13.64
N HIS A 6 21.82 -63.98 12.69
CA HIS A 6 22.44 -62.67 12.83
C HIS A 6 22.44 -61.93 11.48
N PHE A 7 22.45 -60.61 11.50
CA PHE A 7 22.57 -59.74 10.35
C PHE A 7 23.83 -58.91 10.49
N LYS A 8 24.67 -58.89 9.45
CA LYS A 8 25.89 -58.08 9.40
C LYS A 8 25.77 -57.02 8.31
N ILE A 9 26.23 -55.81 8.60
CA ILE A 9 26.42 -54.76 7.60
C ILE A 9 27.89 -54.38 7.66
N ASN A 10 28.57 -54.39 6.52
CA ASN A 10 30.00 -54.07 6.38
C ASN A 10 30.93 -54.86 7.32
N GLY A 11 30.63 -56.14 7.55
CA GLY A 11 31.45 -57.03 8.38
C GLY A 11 31.12 -57.02 9.88
N GLU A 12 30.38 -56.02 10.36
CA GLU A 12 29.95 -55.88 11.75
C GLU A 12 28.54 -56.43 11.99
N VAL A 13 28.31 -57.07 13.14
CA VAL A 13 27.01 -57.67 13.52
C VAL A 13 26.07 -56.59 14.06
N VAL A 14 25.06 -56.24 13.28
CA VAL A 14 24.07 -55.19 13.63
C VAL A 14 22.80 -55.74 14.28
N TRP A 15 22.57 -57.05 14.17
CA TRP A 15 21.47 -57.73 14.83
C TRP A 15 21.84 -59.18 15.11
N ASP A 16 21.74 -59.66 16.35
CA ASP A 16 22.00 -61.05 16.73
C ASP A 16 21.03 -61.51 17.82
N ARG A 17 20.23 -62.51 17.47
CA ARG A 17 19.18 -63.06 18.33
C ARG A 17 19.73 -63.82 19.54
N THR A 18 20.93 -64.36 19.43
CA THR A 18 21.57 -65.20 20.47
C THR A 18 22.22 -64.34 21.54
N ASN A 19 22.80 -63.20 21.13
CA ASN A 19 23.56 -62.29 21.98
C ASN A 19 22.77 -61.03 22.41
N LYS A 20 21.49 -60.95 22.06
CA LYS A 20 20.58 -59.80 22.32
C LYS A 20 21.16 -58.45 21.84
N ILE A 21 21.85 -58.47 20.71
CA ILE A 21 22.31 -57.26 20.04
C ILE A 21 21.19 -56.84 19.09
N ASP A 22 20.59 -55.69 19.37
CA ASP A 22 19.60 -55.05 18.49
C ASP A 22 19.95 -53.58 18.32
N ILE A 23 20.81 -53.31 17.34
CA ILE A 23 21.18 -51.95 16.96
C ILE A 23 20.06 -51.31 16.12
N LEU A 24 19.21 -52.13 15.49
CA LEU A 24 18.18 -51.70 14.55
C LEU A 24 16.94 -51.10 15.24
N THR A 25 16.65 -51.48 16.49
CA THR A 25 15.47 -50.97 17.23
C THR A 25 15.78 -49.86 18.24
N GLY A 26 16.99 -49.30 18.23
CA GLY A 26 17.31 -48.07 18.95
C GLY A 26 17.32 -48.22 20.48
N ASN A 27 18.47 -48.59 21.04
CA ASN A 27 18.74 -48.33 22.46
C ASN A 27 20.20 -47.91 22.69
N LYS A 28 20.33 -46.58 22.89
CA LYS A 28 21.37 -45.81 23.58
C LYS A 28 22.79 -45.61 23.00
N ASN A 29 23.15 -44.33 23.17
CA ASN A 29 24.45 -43.72 23.42
C ASN A 29 25.32 -43.36 22.21
N ILE A 30 25.09 -42.11 21.78
CA ILE A 30 26.05 -41.18 21.20
C ILE A 30 27.41 -41.40 21.87
N THR A 31 28.39 -41.82 21.08
CA THR A 31 29.80 -41.66 21.40
C THR A 31 30.45 -40.83 20.31
N ASN A 32 31.00 -39.70 20.73
CA ASN A 32 31.88 -38.85 19.96
C ASN A 32 33.03 -39.69 19.39
N SER A 33 33.20 -39.70 18.07
CA SER A 33 34.46 -40.08 17.44
C SER A 33 34.91 -38.94 16.52
N HIS A 34 35.77 -38.09 17.06
CA HIS A 34 36.72 -37.32 16.26
C HIS A 34 37.66 -38.32 15.58
N ASN A 35 37.38 -38.68 14.32
CA ASN A 35 38.32 -39.39 13.48
C ASN A 35 39.15 -38.37 12.70
N LEU A 36 40.36 -38.12 13.21
CA LEU A 36 41.48 -37.58 12.45
C LEU A 36 41.90 -38.66 11.43
N ILE A 37 41.65 -38.40 10.15
CA ILE A 37 42.24 -39.16 9.05
C ILE A 37 42.95 -38.14 8.15
N LYS A 38 44.27 -38.32 8.02
CA LYS A 38 45.12 -37.61 7.06
C LYS A 38 45.02 -38.29 5.70
N ASP A 39 45.05 -37.44 4.69
CA ASP A 39 45.22 -37.70 3.26
C ASP A 39 43.99 -38.30 2.54
N ASP A 40 43.52 -37.54 1.54
CA ASP A 40 42.29 -37.62 0.73
C ASP A 40 40.98 -37.17 1.41
N LEU A 41 40.61 -35.90 1.16
CA LEU A 41 39.30 -35.32 1.48
C LEU A 41 38.19 -36.10 0.74
N HIS A 42 37.60 -37.11 1.36
CA HIS A 42 36.34 -37.70 0.91
C HIS A 42 35.18 -36.74 1.23
N LEU A 43 35.01 -35.71 0.41
CA LEU A 43 33.83 -34.84 0.47
C LEU A 43 32.59 -35.65 0.11
N ALA A 44 31.54 -35.53 0.92
CA ALA A 44 30.21 -36.08 0.67
C ALA A 44 29.18 -34.94 0.66
N GLN A 45 27.95 -35.23 0.22
CA GLN A 45 26.85 -34.27 0.31
C GLN A 45 26.63 -33.83 1.76
N GLY A 46 26.62 -32.53 2.01
CA GLY A 46 26.46 -32.01 3.38
C GLY A 46 26.96 -30.58 3.56
N LEU A 47 26.96 -30.14 4.83
CA LEU A 47 27.44 -28.85 5.27
C LEU A 47 28.87 -28.97 5.80
N PHE A 48 29.77 -28.10 5.36
CA PHE A 48 31.19 -28.11 5.75
C PHE A 48 31.65 -26.71 6.13
N TYR A 49 32.70 -26.63 6.96
CA TYR A 49 33.40 -25.40 7.31
C TYR A 49 34.90 -25.66 7.42
N PHE A 50 35.73 -24.62 7.28
CA PHE A 50 37.17 -24.74 7.47
C PHE A 50 37.54 -24.48 8.94
N ASP A 51 38.16 -25.46 9.58
CA ASP A 51 38.67 -25.32 10.94
C ASP A 51 40.12 -24.84 10.90
N GLN A 52 40.33 -23.61 11.36
CA GLN A 52 41.66 -22.98 11.40
C GLN A 52 42.64 -23.71 12.34
N SER A 53 42.14 -24.41 13.36
CA SER A 53 43.01 -25.09 14.32
C SER A 53 43.63 -26.36 13.74
N THR A 54 42.87 -27.10 12.94
CA THR A 54 43.31 -28.33 12.27
C THR A 54 43.77 -28.10 10.83
N GLN A 55 43.52 -26.90 10.26
CA GLN A 55 43.77 -26.55 8.86
C GLN A 55 43.07 -27.51 7.89
N GLN A 56 41.86 -27.96 8.25
CA GLN A 56 41.08 -28.94 7.49
C GLN A 56 39.62 -28.52 7.35
N TRP A 57 38.98 -28.96 6.27
CA TRP A 57 37.53 -28.86 6.12
C TRP A 57 36.83 -29.95 6.93
N ILE A 58 35.91 -29.56 7.80
CA ILE A 58 35.17 -30.45 8.70
C ILE A 58 33.70 -30.44 8.33
N GLN A 59 33.09 -31.62 8.30
CA GLN A 59 31.65 -31.77 8.08
C GLN A 59 30.87 -31.41 9.35
N TYR A 60 29.86 -30.56 9.20
CA TYR A 60 28.93 -30.18 10.26
C TYR A 60 27.71 -31.11 10.27
N PRO A 61 27.09 -31.39 11.43
CA PRO A 61 25.87 -32.20 11.51
C PRO A 61 24.74 -31.71 10.59
N HIS A 62 24.18 -32.63 9.79
CA HIS A 62 23.04 -32.34 8.91
C HIS A 62 21.71 -32.36 9.69
N ILE A 63 20.95 -31.27 9.59
CA ILE A 63 19.59 -31.15 10.14
C ILE A 63 18.62 -30.94 8.98
N PRO A 64 17.82 -31.96 8.61
CA PRO A 64 16.77 -31.82 7.60
C PRO A 64 15.71 -30.78 7.97
N ILE A 65 15.16 -30.06 7.00
CA ILE A 65 14.09 -29.07 7.21
C ILE A 65 12.85 -29.69 7.86
N ILE A 66 12.54 -30.95 7.54
CA ILE A 66 11.38 -31.67 8.10
C ILE A 66 11.53 -31.91 9.61
N SER A 67 12.76 -32.02 10.11
CA SER A 67 13.06 -32.23 11.53
C SER A 67 13.25 -30.93 12.33
N ASP A 68 13.17 -29.78 11.67
CA ASP A 68 13.34 -28.48 12.33
C ASP A 68 12.05 -28.05 13.05
N ASP A 69 12.07 -28.09 14.39
CA ASP A 69 10.97 -27.58 15.21
C ASP A 69 10.97 -26.04 15.20
N GLN A 70 9.93 -25.47 14.59
CA GLN A 70 9.71 -24.02 14.52
C GLN A 70 9.59 -23.35 15.90
N LYS A 71 9.35 -24.10 16.98
CA LYS A 71 9.34 -23.57 18.35
C LYS A 71 10.74 -23.26 18.89
N ASN A 72 11.77 -23.92 18.37
CA ASN A 72 13.14 -23.65 18.81
C ASN A 72 13.59 -22.30 18.23
N PRO A 73 14.10 -21.35 19.03
CA PRO A 73 14.51 -20.05 18.52
C PRO A 73 15.80 -20.13 17.70
N SER A 74 15.91 -19.30 16.65
CA SER A 74 17.17 -19.15 15.91
C SER A 74 18.21 -18.39 16.72
N THR A 75 19.48 -18.76 16.56
CA THR A 75 20.63 -18.15 17.23
C THR A 75 21.39 -17.21 16.30
N ILE A 76 22.33 -16.43 16.83
CA ILE A 76 23.21 -15.55 16.02
C ILE A 76 23.92 -16.34 14.92
N GLU A 77 24.39 -17.56 15.20
CA GLU A 77 25.07 -18.43 14.23
C GLU A 77 24.15 -18.98 13.12
N THR A 78 22.83 -18.88 13.29
CA THR A 78 21.82 -19.42 12.37
C THR A 78 20.88 -18.35 11.82
N CYS A 79 21.15 -17.08 12.12
CA CYS A 79 20.44 -15.93 11.59
C CYS A 79 21.23 -15.28 10.45
N LEU A 80 20.51 -14.77 9.44
CA LEU A 80 21.09 -13.84 8.49
C LEU A 80 21.45 -12.53 9.20
N PRO A 81 22.52 -11.83 8.77
CA PRO A 81 22.74 -10.46 9.18
C PRO A 81 21.58 -9.58 8.68
N SER A 82 21.27 -8.49 9.39
CA SER A 82 20.19 -7.57 8.99
C SER A 82 20.47 -7.01 7.59
N ARG A 83 21.66 -6.41 7.40
CA ARG A 83 22.19 -6.09 6.09
C ARG A 83 22.94 -7.30 5.54
N CYS A 84 22.42 -7.90 4.47
CA CYS A 84 22.95 -9.13 3.90
C CYS A 84 23.29 -8.94 2.42
N HIS A 85 24.50 -9.37 2.03
CA HIS A 85 25.01 -9.31 0.68
C HIS A 85 24.91 -10.68 -0.01
N PHE A 86 24.04 -10.80 -1.01
CA PHE A 86 23.83 -11.98 -1.83
C PHE A 86 24.52 -11.86 -3.18
N VAL A 87 25.09 -12.97 -3.65
CA VAL A 87 25.55 -13.14 -5.03
C VAL A 87 25.00 -14.46 -5.57
N THR A 88 24.47 -14.44 -6.79
CA THR A 88 24.17 -15.65 -7.55
C THR A 88 24.90 -15.66 -8.88
N TRP A 89 25.45 -16.81 -9.27
CA TRP A 89 26.24 -16.94 -10.49
C TRP A 89 26.20 -18.36 -11.06
N ASN A 90 25.73 -18.50 -12.31
CA ASN A 90 26.00 -19.67 -13.12
C ASN A 90 27.46 -19.65 -13.62
N ILE A 91 28.26 -20.64 -13.21
CA ILE A 91 29.73 -20.69 -13.41
C ILE A 91 30.12 -21.17 -14.81
N LEU A 92 29.15 -21.68 -15.59
CA LEU A 92 29.31 -22.29 -16.90
C LEU A 92 30.14 -23.57 -16.88
N VAL A 93 29.46 -24.72 -16.96
CA VAL A 93 30.12 -26.02 -17.11
C VAL A 93 30.51 -26.28 -18.55
N ASP A 94 31.74 -26.78 -18.77
CA ASP A 94 32.18 -27.15 -20.11
C ASP A 94 33.10 -28.38 -20.13
N TYR A 95 32.52 -29.51 -20.54
CA TYR A 95 33.23 -30.78 -20.76
C TYR A 95 33.65 -31.03 -22.22
N HIS A 96 33.27 -30.15 -23.16
CA HIS A 96 33.38 -30.43 -24.60
C HIS A 96 34.15 -29.36 -25.40
N HIS A 97 34.19 -28.13 -24.92
CA HIS A 97 34.69 -26.94 -25.60
C HIS A 97 35.66 -26.12 -24.70
N SER A 98 36.25 -26.73 -23.67
CA SER A 98 36.95 -26.01 -22.60
C SER A 98 38.13 -25.14 -23.08
N GLN A 99 38.72 -25.47 -24.22
CA GLN A 99 39.77 -24.69 -24.91
C GLN A 99 39.22 -23.47 -25.69
N LEU A 100 37.96 -23.50 -26.11
CA LEU A 100 37.29 -22.40 -26.79
C LEU A 100 36.86 -21.31 -25.80
N ILE A 101 36.60 -21.68 -24.54
CA ILE A 101 36.15 -20.75 -23.50
C ILE A 101 37.14 -20.54 -22.34
N TYR A 102 38.37 -21.04 -22.44
CA TYR A 102 39.46 -20.72 -21.50
C TYR A 102 39.09 -20.94 -20.01
N THR A 103 38.56 -22.12 -19.70
CA THR A 103 37.91 -22.43 -18.42
C THR A 103 38.81 -22.18 -17.19
N SER A 104 40.09 -22.54 -17.25
CA SER A 104 41.01 -22.34 -16.11
C SER A 104 41.21 -20.87 -15.77
N GLN A 105 41.36 -20.00 -16.78
CA GLN A 105 41.50 -18.55 -16.59
C GLN A 105 40.20 -17.96 -16.05
N ARG A 106 39.05 -18.33 -16.64
CA ARG A 106 37.73 -17.86 -16.18
C ARG A 106 37.45 -18.23 -14.73
N TYR A 107 37.70 -19.48 -14.34
CA TYR A 107 37.48 -19.95 -12.98
C TYR A 107 38.29 -19.14 -11.96
N GLN A 108 39.57 -18.87 -12.25
CA GLN A 108 40.39 -18.03 -11.38
C GLN A 108 39.84 -16.60 -11.28
N SER A 109 39.46 -15.99 -12.41
CA SER A 109 38.89 -14.63 -12.42
C SER A 109 37.54 -14.55 -11.72
N ILE A 110 36.69 -15.58 -11.79
CA ILE A 110 35.46 -15.66 -11.00
C ILE A 110 35.79 -15.68 -9.51
N LEU A 111 36.75 -16.50 -9.07
CA LEU A 111 37.17 -16.57 -7.67
C LEU A 111 37.76 -15.23 -7.19
N ASP A 112 38.54 -14.55 -8.02
CA ASP A 112 39.06 -13.21 -7.71
C ASP A 112 37.94 -12.18 -7.60
N LYS A 113 36.90 -12.29 -8.45
CA LYS A 113 35.73 -11.43 -8.38
C LYS A 113 34.93 -11.67 -7.10
N LEU A 114 34.65 -12.93 -6.76
CA LEU A 114 33.98 -13.29 -5.49
C LEU A 114 34.77 -12.81 -4.28
N LYS A 115 36.10 -12.92 -4.31
CA LYS A 115 37.00 -12.35 -3.28
C LYS A 115 36.83 -10.84 -3.14
N SER A 116 36.76 -10.12 -4.25
CA SER A 116 36.61 -8.66 -4.24
C SER A 116 35.26 -8.19 -3.69
N LEU A 117 34.20 -8.97 -3.92
CA LEU A 117 32.84 -8.69 -3.44
C LEU A 117 32.64 -9.10 -1.97
N LEU A 118 33.29 -10.19 -1.56
CA LEU A 118 33.21 -10.81 -0.24
C LEU A 118 31.77 -10.94 0.31
N PRO A 119 30.84 -11.54 -0.46
CA PRO A 119 29.42 -11.62 -0.10
C PRO A 119 29.14 -12.43 1.16
N ASP A 120 27.97 -12.23 1.75
CA ASP A 120 27.53 -12.98 2.92
C ASP A 120 26.89 -14.32 2.52
N VAL A 121 26.21 -14.35 1.37
CA VAL A 121 25.58 -15.55 0.80
C VAL A 121 25.96 -15.67 -0.69
N ILE A 122 26.40 -16.86 -1.11
CA ILE A 122 26.72 -17.17 -2.51
C ILE A 122 25.90 -18.38 -2.97
N CYS A 123 25.12 -18.21 -4.03
CA CYS A 123 24.41 -19.28 -4.72
C CYS A 123 25.09 -19.55 -6.06
N LEU A 124 25.73 -20.71 -6.22
CA LEU A 124 26.39 -21.06 -7.47
C LEU A 124 25.65 -22.18 -8.19
N GLN A 125 25.59 -22.09 -9.52
CA GLN A 125 25.04 -23.11 -10.41
C GLN A 125 26.11 -23.60 -11.39
N GLU A 126 25.94 -24.81 -11.93
CA GLU A 126 26.88 -25.46 -12.86
C GLU A 126 28.28 -25.71 -12.31
N VAL A 127 28.36 -25.94 -11.00
CA VAL A 127 29.64 -26.14 -10.33
C VAL A 127 30.17 -27.54 -10.58
N THR A 128 31.44 -27.60 -10.97
CA THR A 128 32.21 -28.84 -11.20
C THR A 128 33.16 -29.14 -10.05
N LYS A 129 33.60 -30.39 -9.94
CA LYS A 129 34.64 -30.81 -8.97
C LYS A 129 35.93 -29.99 -9.11
N THR A 130 36.32 -29.65 -10.33
CA THR A 130 37.51 -28.83 -10.63
C THR A 130 37.38 -27.44 -10.00
N PHE A 131 36.22 -26.79 -10.16
CA PHE A 131 35.96 -25.49 -9.54
C PHE A 131 35.94 -25.60 -8.01
N ILE A 132 35.33 -26.64 -7.45
CA ILE A 132 35.33 -26.90 -6.00
C ILE A 132 36.76 -27.00 -5.47
N ASN A 133 37.64 -27.75 -6.12
CA ASN A 133 39.03 -27.88 -5.70
C ASN A 133 39.76 -26.52 -5.71
N LEU A 134 39.53 -25.67 -6.71
CA LEU A 134 40.10 -24.32 -6.76
C LEU A 134 39.53 -23.42 -5.65
N LEU A 135 38.22 -23.50 -5.42
CA LEU A 135 37.48 -22.74 -4.42
C LEU A 135 37.94 -23.10 -2.99
N LEU A 136 38.03 -24.39 -2.66
CA LEU A 136 38.42 -24.87 -1.33
C LEU A 136 39.86 -24.51 -0.95
N ASN A 137 40.72 -24.25 -1.94
CA ASN A 137 42.10 -23.81 -1.78
C ASN A 137 42.23 -22.27 -1.64
N GLN A 138 41.15 -21.51 -1.74
CA GLN A 138 41.20 -20.06 -1.61
C GLN A 138 41.40 -19.65 -0.14
N ILE A 139 42.50 -18.95 0.13
CA ILE A 139 42.84 -18.43 1.47
C ILE A 139 41.73 -17.51 2.00
N TRP A 140 41.17 -16.64 1.15
CA TRP A 140 40.12 -15.72 1.57
C TRP A 140 38.85 -16.44 2.05
N LEU A 141 38.55 -17.62 1.48
CA LEU A 141 37.40 -18.42 1.87
C LEU A 141 37.63 -19.07 3.25
N GLN A 142 38.85 -19.57 3.48
CA GLN A 142 39.30 -20.20 4.72
C GLN A 142 39.40 -19.20 5.89
N GLU A 143 39.88 -17.99 5.64
CA GLU A 143 40.06 -16.94 6.65
C GLU A 143 38.76 -16.25 7.06
N ASN A 144 37.77 -16.17 6.16
CA ASN A 144 36.49 -15.48 6.40
C ASN A 144 35.37 -16.41 6.89
N HIS A 145 35.71 -17.60 7.41
CA HIS A 145 34.77 -18.52 8.06
C HIS A 145 33.51 -18.85 7.23
N TYR A 146 33.70 -19.26 5.97
CA TYR A 146 32.57 -19.71 5.14
C TYR A 146 32.12 -21.13 5.50
N TYR A 147 30.81 -21.30 5.55
CA TYR A 147 30.13 -22.58 5.53
C TYR A 147 29.69 -22.91 4.11
N ILE A 148 29.77 -24.18 3.71
CA ILE A 148 29.48 -24.62 2.33
C ILE A 148 28.54 -25.83 2.37
N VAL A 149 27.42 -25.75 1.65
CA VAL A 149 26.55 -26.88 1.37
C VAL A 149 26.88 -27.44 -0.02
N PHE A 150 27.37 -28.69 -0.06
CA PHE A 150 27.64 -29.42 -1.29
C PHE A 150 26.46 -30.28 -1.72
N MET A 151 26.17 -30.29 -3.02
CA MET A 151 25.36 -31.30 -3.67
C MET A 151 26.25 -32.45 -4.15
N GLU A 152 25.80 -33.70 -3.99
CA GLU A 152 26.56 -34.90 -4.38
C GLU A 152 27.06 -34.83 -5.84
N LYS A 153 26.17 -34.43 -6.76
CA LYS A 153 26.47 -34.32 -8.20
C LYS A 153 27.64 -33.38 -8.54
N ALA A 154 27.94 -32.39 -7.71
CA ALA A 154 29.07 -31.48 -7.95
C ALA A 154 30.43 -32.12 -7.58
N LEU A 155 30.41 -33.20 -6.78
CA LEU A 155 31.60 -33.91 -6.28
C LEU A 155 32.00 -35.11 -7.16
N ASP A 156 31.13 -35.48 -8.10
CA ASP A 156 31.35 -36.55 -9.07
C ASP A 156 32.58 -36.28 -9.96
N SER A 157 33.18 -37.36 -10.48
CA SER A 157 34.36 -37.27 -11.32
C SER A 157 34.07 -36.60 -12.68
N GLU A 158 35.07 -35.94 -13.26
CA GLU A 158 34.93 -35.33 -14.60
C GLU A 158 34.50 -36.33 -15.70
N GLN A 159 34.74 -37.64 -15.50
CA GLN A 159 34.32 -38.70 -16.43
C GLN A 159 32.80 -38.86 -16.53
N THR A 160 32.05 -38.55 -15.46
CA THR A 160 30.58 -38.65 -15.44
C THR A 160 29.90 -37.39 -15.99
N LYS A 161 30.68 -36.34 -16.29
CA LYS A 161 30.19 -35.04 -16.80
C LYS A 161 29.05 -34.45 -15.96
N SER A 162 29.13 -34.65 -14.65
CA SER A 162 28.11 -34.19 -13.70
C SER A 162 28.51 -32.86 -13.07
N TYR A 163 27.53 -31.97 -12.94
CA TYR A 163 27.65 -30.67 -12.28
C TYR A 163 26.55 -30.53 -11.23
N GLY A 164 26.73 -29.60 -10.30
CA GLY A 164 25.73 -29.34 -9.27
C GLY A 164 25.66 -27.87 -8.86
N GLN A 165 25.15 -27.66 -7.65
CA GLN A 165 24.96 -26.35 -7.05
C GLN A 165 25.67 -26.27 -5.70
N LEU A 166 26.04 -25.06 -5.31
CA LEU A 166 26.59 -24.77 -3.98
C LEU A 166 25.82 -23.62 -3.32
N LEU A 167 25.70 -23.68 -2.00
CA LEU A 167 25.31 -22.56 -1.17
C LEU A 167 26.45 -22.28 -0.19
N LEU A 168 26.99 -21.07 -0.21
CA LEU A 168 28.02 -20.63 0.73
C LEU A 168 27.49 -19.52 1.63
N THR A 169 27.83 -19.55 2.91
CA THR A 169 27.44 -18.52 3.88
C THR A 169 28.60 -18.11 4.78
N LYS A 170 28.82 -16.80 4.95
CA LYS A 170 29.97 -16.24 5.67
C LYS A 170 29.62 -15.96 7.12
N ASN A 171 30.38 -16.49 8.09
CA ASN A 171 30.20 -16.29 9.54
C ASN A 171 28.91 -16.87 10.17
N PHE A 172 27.96 -17.37 9.39
CA PHE A 172 26.75 -18.03 9.87
C PHE A 172 26.45 -19.26 9.02
N ARG A 173 25.68 -20.20 9.58
CA ARG A 173 25.31 -21.47 8.94
C ARG A 173 23.79 -21.59 8.80
N PRO A 174 23.30 -22.45 7.88
CA PRO A 174 21.90 -22.83 7.88
C PRO A 174 21.49 -23.42 9.23
N ARG A 175 20.27 -23.07 9.67
CA ARG A 175 19.60 -23.70 10.80
C ARG A 175 19.27 -25.17 10.46
N SER A 176 18.69 -25.36 9.28
CA SER A 176 18.37 -26.64 8.68
C SER A 176 18.47 -26.50 7.16
N PHE A 177 18.72 -27.59 6.44
CA PHE A 177 18.72 -27.56 4.98
C PHE A 177 18.25 -28.90 4.42
N SER A 178 17.87 -28.92 3.15
CA SER A 178 17.48 -30.13 2.43
C SER A 178 17.81 -30.01 0.96
N ILE A 179 18.28 -31.09 0.38
CA ILE A 179 18.55 -31.20 -1.06
C ILE A 179 17.43 -32.02 -1.66
N CYS A 180 16.63 -31.40 -2.52
CA CYS A 180 15.39 -31.96 -3.01
C CYS A 180 15.48 -32.27 -4.51
N PRO A 181 15.02 -33.46 -4.97
CA PRO A 181 14.87 -33.73 -6.40
C PRO A 181 13.78 -32.85 -7.00
N LEU A 182 13.99 -32.34 -8.22
CA LEU A 182 13.01 -31.52 -8.93
C LEU A 182 12.01 -32.36 -9.74
N ASP A 183 12.44 -33.47 -10.33
CA ASP A 183 11.60 -34.37 -11.11
C ASP A 183 11.07 -35.51 -10.22
N THR A 184 9.80 -35.43 -9.79
CA THR A 184 9.14 -36.47 -8.97
C THR A 184 8.45 -37.58 -9.80
N THR A 185 8.45 -37.45 -11.12
CA THR A 185 7.77 -38.39 -12.04
C THR A 185 8.71 -39.45 -12.63
N GLU A 186 10.02 -39.30 -12.45
CA GLU A 186 11.05 -40.24 -12.92
C GLU A 186 11.54 -41.11 -11.74
N LYS A 187 12.05 -42.32 -12.02
CA LYS A 187 12.61 -43.19 -10.96
C LYS A 187 13.79 -42.47 -10.30
N ALA A 188 14.03 -42.68 -9.01
CA ALA A 188 15.06 -41.97 -8.23
C ALA A 188 16.49 -42.00 -8.83
N ALA A 189 16.80 -42.99 -9.68
CA ALA A 189 18.08 -43.11 -10.39
C ALA A 189 18.21 -42.20 -11.63
N ASP A 190 17.10 -41.65 -12.15
CA ASP A 190 17.05 -40.86 -13.39
C ASP A 190 16.89 -39.35 -13.15
N VAL A 191 16.77 -38.91 -11.89
CA VAL A 191 16.53 -37.48 -11.55
C VAL A 191 17.72 -36.62 -12.02
N THR A 192 17.49 -35.76 -13.01
CA THR A 192 18.54 -34.95 -13.63
C THR A 192 18.86 -33.66 -12.86
N LYS A 193 17.87 -33.02 -12.23
CA LYS A 193 18.01 -31.74 -11.51
C LYS A 193 17.55 -31.83 -10.04
N GLN A 194 18.27 -31.15 -9.15
CA GLN A 194 17.99 -31.05 -7.72
C GLN A 194 18.09 -29.57 -7.28
N ILE A 195 17.59 -29.21 -6.11
CA ILE A 195 17.69 -27.86 -5.52
C ILE A 195 18.19 -27.90 -4.08
N ILE A 196 18.81 -26.83 -3.63
CA ILE A 196 19.20 -26.63 -2.23
C ILE A 196 18.20 -25.68 -1.59
N ILE A 197 17.51 -26.15 -0.54
CA ILE A 197 16.68 -25.31 0.33
C ILE A 197 17.40 -25.22 1.68
N ALA A 198 17.68 -24.01 2.14
CA ALA A 198 18.34 -23.77 3.42
C ALA A 198 17.57 -22.73 4.23
N ARG A 199 17.24 -23.09 5.48
CA ARG A 199 16.50 -22.24 6.41
C ARG A 199 17.45 -21.44 7.28
N PHE A 200 17.14 -20.15 7.44
CA PHE A 200 17.83 -19.23 8.32
C PHE A 200 16.83 -18.49 9.20
N GLY A 201 17.28 -17.97 10.34
CA GLY A 201 16.54 -16.95 11.09
C GLY A 201 16.69 -15.57 10.44
N LEU A 202 15.62 -14.80 10.39
CA LEU A 202 15.69 -13.34 10.26
C LEU A 202 15.77 -12.69 11.66
N ASN A 203 15.16 -13.35 12.64
CA ASN A 203 15.36 -13.11 14.07
C ASN A 203 15.11 -14.43 14.83
N PRO A 204 15.16 -14.47 16.18
CA PRO A 204 14.96 -15.71 16.91
C PRO A 204 13.60 -16.41 16.68
N LYS A 205 12.57 -15.72 16.20
CA LYS A 205 11.21 -16.25 16.00
C LYS A 205 10.82 -16.39 14.53
N ILE A 206 11.38 -15.59 13.64
CA ILE A 206 11.02 -15.54 12.22
C ILE A 206 12.14 -16.19 11.41
N THR A 207 11.77 -17.12 10.54
CA THR A 207 12.70 -17.80 9.62
C THR A 207 12.43 -17.43 8.17
N ILE A 208 13.43 -17.63 7.32
CA ILE A 208 13.37 -17.51 5.87
C ILE A 208 14.04 -18.73 5.21
N ASP A 209 13.42 -19.27 4.17
CA ASP A 209 13.96 -20.35 3.36
C ASP A 209 14.64 -19.77 2.10
N LEU A 210 15.94 -19.94 1.97
CA LEU A 210 16.69 -19.60 0.75
C LEU A 210 16.72 -20.82 -0.17
N VAL A 211 16.28 -20.64 -1.42
CA VAL A 211 16.19 -21.70 -2.42
C VAL A 211 17.14 -21.39 -3.58
N ASN A 212 18.24 -22.13 -3.67
CA ASN A 212 19.15 -22.06 -4.82
C ASN A 212 18.56 -22.90 -5.97
N LEU A 213 18.24 -22.23 -7.08
CA LEU A 213 17.57 -22.78 -8.25
C LEU A 213 18.51 -22.88 -9.45
N HIS A 214 18.39 -24.01 -10.15
CA HIS A 214 18.85 -24.20 -11.51
C HIS A 214 17.82 -25.08 -12.25
N LEU A 215 16.90 -24.43 -12.96
CA LEU A 215 15.81 -25.13 -13.67
C LEU A 215 16.29 -25.75 -15.01
N ASN A 216 15.39 -26.46 -15.70
CA ASN A 216 15.71 -27.09 -16.98
C ASN A 216 15.91 -26.06 -18.10
N SER A 217 17.07 -26.12 -18.76
CA SER A 217 17.36 -25.33 -19.95
C SER A 217 16.52 -25.75 -21.16
N ASN A 218 16.39 -24.85 -22.14
CA ASN A 218 15.60 -25.09 -23.36
C ASN A 218 16.11 -26.26 -24.23
N GLY A 219 17.33 -26.73 -24.00
CA GLY A 219 17.85 -27.95 -24.64
C GLY A 219 17.21 -29.26 -24.13
N SER A 220 16.48 -29.21 -23.01
CA SER A 220 15.80 -30.38 -22.45
C SER A 220 14.48 -30.69 -23.17
N ARG A 221 14.14 -31.98 -23.33
CA ARG A 221 12.83 -32.39 -23.89
C ARG A 221 11.70 -31.89 -23.00
N ASN A 222 10.73 -31.18 -23.59
CA ASN A 222 9.60 -30.56 -22.89
C ASN A 222 10.02 -29.60 -21.75
N ALA A 223 11.12 -28.84 -21.92
CA ALA A 223 11.69 -27.97 -20.90
C ALA A 223 10.66 -27.02 -20.25
N GLU A 224 9.87 -26.28 -21.05
CA GLU A 224 8.82 -25.37 -20.57
C GLU A 224 7.83 -26.06 -19.61
N ARG A 225 7.34 -27.24 -19.99
CA ARG A 225 6.43 -28.04 -19.15
C ARG A 225 7.10 -28.49 -17.86
N LYS A 226 8.35 -28.97 -17.93
CA LYS A 226 9.12 -29.37 -16.74
C LYS A 226 9.32 -28.19 -15.79
N ARG A 227 9.68 -27.00 -16.31
CA ARG A 227 9.83 -25.78 -15.51
C ARG A 227 8.53 -25.38 -14.82
N CYS A 228 7.43 -25.36 -15.56
CA CYS A 228 6.11 -25.04 -15.01
C CYS A 228 5.71 -25.99 -13.86
N GLN A 229 5.83 -27.30 -14.07
CA GLN A 229 5.50 -28.31 -13.06
C GLN A 229 6.39 -28.19 -11.82
N THR A 230 7.69 -27.95 -12.02
CA THR A 230 8.66 -27.77 -10.93
C THR A 230 8.35 -26.53 -10.11
N LEU A 231 8.09 -25.38 -10.75
CA LEU A 231 7.73 -24.15 -10.05
C LEU A 231 6.42 -24.32 -9.26
N GLU A 232 5.40 -24.90 -9.88
CA GLU A 232 4.11 -25.14 -9.23
C GLU A 232 4.26 -26.07 -8.02
N HIS A 233 5.01 -27.17 -8.16
CA HIS A 233 5.27 -28.09 -7.06
C HIS A 233 6.08 -27.43 -5.93
N LEU A 234 7.11 -26.65 -6.26
CA LEU A 234 7.91 -25.92 -5.28
C LEU A 234 7.03 -24.95 -4.47
N LEU A 235 6.26 -24.11 -5.16
CA LEU A 235 5.40 -23.10 -4.53
C LEU A 235 4.29 -23.75 -3.68
N GLN A 236 3.79 -24.92 -4.05
CA GLN A 236 2.77 -25.65 -3.26
C GLN A 236 3.35 -26.33 -2.00
N ASN A 237 4.62 -26.73 -2.02
CA ASN A 237 5.21 -27.55 -0.94
C ASN A 237 6.09 -26.78 0.04
N LEU A 238 6.44 -25.52 -0.26
CA LEU A 238 7.08 -24.65 0.72
C LEU A 238 6.09 -24.39 1.87
N LYS A 239 6.42 -24.93 3.05
CA LYS A 239 5.59 -24.83 4.26
C LYS A 239 5.62 -23.45 4.92
N THR A 240 6.45 -22.55 4.43
CA THR A 240 6.64 -21.21 5.00
C THR A 240 6.29 -20.17 3.94
N ASN A 241 5.67 -19.08 4.38
CA ASN A 241 5.41 -17.89 3.56
C ASN A 241 6.58 -16.89 3.69
N ASN A 242 7.79 -17.38 3.95
CA ASN A 242 8.99 -16.56 4.05
C ASN A 242 10.10 -17.28 3.28
N PHE A 243 10.21 -17.03 1.98
CA PHE A 243 11.24 -17.66 1.17
C PHE A 243 11.79 -16.71 0.11
N MET A 244 13.00 -16.99 -0.34
CA MET A 244 13.62 -16.31 -1.47
C MET A 244 14.14 -17.34 -2.47
N LEU A 245 13.66 -17.25 -3.70
CA LEU A 245 14.16 -18.04 -4.82
C LEU A 245 15.30 -17.29 -5.49
N ILE A 246 16.44 -17.96 -5.66
CA ILE A 246 17.70 -17.35 -6.08
C ILE A 246 18.33 -18.24 -7.14
N GLY A 247 18.77 -17.66 -8.26
CA GLY A 247 19.59 -18.37 -9.24
C GLY A 247 18.99 -18.41 -10.62
N ASP A 248 19.36 -19.43 -11.39
CA ASP A 248 19.10 -19.55 -12.82
C ASP A 248 17.76 -20.26 -13.09
N PHE A 249 16.77 -19.47 -13.51
CA PHE A 249 15.44 -19.96 -13.84
C PHE A 249 15.36 -20.54 -15.26
N ASN A 250 16.33 -20.30 -16.13
CA ASN A 250 16.33 -20.76 -17.53
C ASN A 250 15.13 -20.31 -18.38
N PHE A 251 14.38 -19.27 -17.96
CA PHE A 251 13.37 -18.57 -18.76
C PHE A 251 13.44 -17.05 -18.54
N GLY A 252 13.11 -16.29 -19.59
CA GLY A 252 13.12 -14.83 -19.62
C GLY A 252 11.75 -14.20 -19.34
N ASP A 253 11.68 -12.88 -19.50
CA ASP A 253 10.47 -12.11 -19.17
C ASP A 253 9.30 -12.31 -20.14
N PHE A 254 9.57 -12.83 -21.33
CA PHE A 254 8.58 -13.06 -22.38
C PHE A 254 8.06 -14.50 -22.44
N ASP A 255 8.54 -15.38 -21.56
CA ASP A 255 8.10 -16.77 -21.47
C ASP A 255 6.80 -16.85 -20.66
N LEU A 256 5.67 -16.64 -21.34
CA LEU A 256 4.38 -16.36 -20.70
C LEU A 256 3.90 -17.44 -19.75
N LYS A 257 4.13 -18.73 -20.00
CA LYS A 257 3.57 -19.79 -19.15
C LYS A 257 4.22 -19.87 -17.77
N GLU A 258 5.55 -19.75 -17.71
CA GLU A 258 6.29 -19.71 -16.46
C GLU A 258 6.03 -18.41 -15.71
N ASN A 259 6.02 -17.26 -16.42
CA ASN A 259 5.70 -15.98 -15.79
C ASN A 259 4.23 -15.96 -15.32
N ASP A 260 3.26 -16.52 -16.04
CA ASP A 260 1.86 -16.65 -15.59
C ASP A 260 1.74 -17.41 -14.26
N LEU A 261 2.61 -18.39 -13.99
CA LEU A 261 2.63 -19.09 -12.70
C LEU A 261 3.15 -18.19 -11.58
N LEU A 262 4.22 -17.44 -11.85
CA LEU A 262 4.74 -16.43 -10.92
C LEU A 262 3.74 -15.29 -10.71
N ASP A 263 3.02 -14.89 -11.76
CA ASP A 263 2.04 -13.80 -11.79
C ASP A 263 0.75 -14.19 -11.08
N LYS A 264 0.33 -15.45 -11.18
CA LYS A 264 -0.71 -16.03 -10.31
C LYS A 264 -0.33 -15.99 -8.82
N SER A 265 0.95 -15.78 -8.50
CA SER A 265 1.46 -15.58 -7.14
C SER A 265 2.04 -14.17 -6.90
N GLN A 266 1.89 -13.21 -7.81
CA GLN A 266 2.56 -11.90 -7.76
C GLN A 266 2.19 -11.04 -6.55
N GLU A 267 0.99 -11.23 -5.98
CA GLU A 267 0.61 -10.55 -4.73
C GLU A 267 1.46 -11.01 -3.54
N GLU A 268 2.13 -12.16 -3.67
CA GLU A 268 2.99 -12.71 -2.65
C GLU A 268 4.45 -12.91 -3.10
N VAL A 269 4.80 -13.03 -4.38
CA VAL A 269 6.19 -13.23 -4.84
C VAL A 269 6.64 -12.08 -5.73
N HIS A 270 7.64 -11.34 -5.28
CA HIS A 270 8.13 -10.13 -5.92
C HIS A 270 9.46 -10.38 -6.64
N ASP A 271 9.53 -10.02 -7.92
CA ASP A 271 10.77 -9.97 -8.69
C ASP A 271 11.54 -8.69 -8.35
N LEU A 272 12.63 -8.83 -7.60
CA LEU A 272 13.34 -7.67 -7.02
C LEU A 272 13.96 -6.76 -8.09
N TRP A 273 14.26 -7.27 -9.30
CA TRP A 273 14.77 -6.45 -10.39
C TRP A 273 13.69 -5.51 -10.93
N LYS A 274 12.49 -6.06 -11.19
CA LYS A 274 11.33 -5.30 -11.69
C LYS A 274 10.81 -4.28 -10.67
N GLN A 275 11.09 -4.49 -9.38
CA GLN A 275 10.76 -3.54 -8.32
C GLN A 275 11.60 -2.26 -8.39
N ILE A 276 12.84 -2.34 -8.88
CA ILE A 276 13.80 -1.22 -8.92
C ILE A 276 13.88 -0.59 -10.30
N TYR A 277 13.88 -1.42 -11.34
CA TYR A 277 14.19 -1.00 -12.70
C TYR A 277 12.99 -1.14 -13.63
N ASN A 278 12.80 -0.12 -14.47
CA ASN A 278 11.93 -0.23 -15.64
C ASN A 278 12.60 -1.17 -16.66
N ILE A 279 11.93 -2.28 -16.99
CA ILE A 279 12.50 -3.32 -17.84
C ILE A 279 12.73 -2.88 -19.28
N ASP A 280 11.98 -1.90 -19.77
CA ASP A 280 12.16 -1.35 -21.12
C ASP A 280 13.46 -0.55 -21.25
N GLU A 281 13.93 0.04 -20.14
CA GLU A 281 15.16 0.85 -20.10
C GLU A 281 16.36 0.03 -19.61
N ASN A 282 16.16 -0.77 -18.56
CA ASN A 282 17.17 -1.59 -17.92
C ASN A 282 16.66 -3.03 -17.81
N PRO A 283 16.71 -3.80 -18.92
CA PRO A 283 16.14 -5.14 -18.97
C PRO A 283 16.86 -6.15 -18.07
N GLY A 284 18.09 -5.84 -17.63
CA GLY A 284 18.84 -6.69 -16.72
C GLY A 284 19.20 -8.05 -17.33
N TYR A 285 19.53 -8.11 -18.62
CA TYR A 285 19.90 -9.35 -19.29
C TYR A 285 21.13 -9.98 -18.61
N THR A 286 20.91 -11.08 -17.90
CA THR A 286 21.98 -11.89 -17.31
C THR A 286 22.63 -12.77 -18.38
N PHE A 287 21.89 -13.10 -19.43
CA PHE A 287 22.37 -13.79 -20.62
C PHE A 287 22.21 -12.88 -21.85
N ASP A 288 23.32 -12.39 -22.40
CA ASP A 288 23.34 -11.44 -23.52
C ASP A 288 24.35 -11.85 -24.61
N PRO A 289 23.96 -12.72 -25.56
CA PRO A 289 24.82 -13.15 -26.68
C PRO A 289 25.33 -12.00 -27.57
N SER A 290 24.71 -10.81 -27.51
CA SER A 290 25.16 -9.66 -28.30
C SER A 290 26.39 -8.95 -27.70
N ARG A 291 26.67 -9.18 -26.41
CA ARG A 291 27.77 -8.54 -25.65
C ARG A 291 28.67 -9.51 -24.90
N ASN A 292 28.20 -10.72 -24.66
CA ASN A 292 28.92 -11.77 -23.94
C ASN A 292 29.40 -12.84 -24.92
N ILE A 293 30.72 -12.97 -25.04
CA ILE A 293 31.37 -13.90 -25.98
C ILE A 293 31.09 -15.37 -25.59
N CYS A 294 31.08 -15.69 -24.30
CA CYS A 294 30.74 -17.03 -23.83
C CYS A 294 29.27 -17.36 -24.18
N ALA A 295 28.34 -16.44 -23.94
CA ALA A 295 26.94 -16.61 -24.32
C ALA A 295 26.77 -16.74 -25.83
N GLN A 296 27.53 -15.98 -26.62
CA GLN A 296 27.51 -16.07 -28.07
C GLN A 296 27.93 -17.45 -28.58
N ILE A 297 28.95 -18.06 -27.95
CA ILE A 297 29.44 -19.41 -28.29
C ILE A 297 28.42 -20.48 -27.85
N MET A 298 27.83 -20.33 -26.67
CA MET A 298 26.97 -21.35 -26.06
C MET A 298 25.49 -21.26 -26.51
N SER A 299 25.05 -20.15 -27.11
CA SER A 299 23.64 -19.95 -27.49
C SER A 299 23.29 -20.48 -28.87
N ASP A 300 22.30 -21.37 -28.94
CA ASP A 300 21.66 -21.74 -30.22
C ASP A 300 20.71 -20.65 -30.75
N SER A 301 20.08 -19.89 -29.86
CA SER A 301 18.99 -18.95 -30.21
C SER A 301 19.46 -17.52 -30.43
N GLN A 302 20.62 -17.15 -29.87
CA GLN A 302 21.18 -15.79 -29.89
C GLN A 302 20.22 -14.71 -29.34
N ILE A 303 19.29 -15.08 -28.46
CA ILE A 303 18.31 -14.14 -27.88
C ILE A 303 18.70 -13.78 -26.45
N ASN A 304 18.67 -12.47 -26.15
CA ASN A 304 18.94 -11.95 -24.82
C ASN A 304 17.84 -12.35 -23.82
N ARG A 305 18.25 -12.74 -22.62
CA ARG A 305 17.36 -13.27 -21.58
C ARG A 305 17.83 -12.85 -20.18
N ARG A 306 16.87 -12.69 -19.28
CA ARG A 306 17.10 -12.52 -17.84
C ARG A 306 16.75 -13.82 -17.13
N PHE A 307 17.72 -14.72 -17.12
CA PHE A 307 17.56 -16.06 -16.57
C PHE A 307 17.79 -16.06 -15.06
N ASP A 308 18.78 -15.33 -14.57
CA ASP A 308 19.08 -15.26 -13.15
C ASP A 308 18.20 -14.22 -12.49
N ARG A 309 17.59 -14.57 -11.35
CA ARG A 309 16.68 -13.68 -10.64
C ARG A 309 16.75 -13.86 -9.12
N TYR A 310 16.34 -12.81 -8.41
CA TYR A 310 15.94 -12.87 -7.01
C TYR A 310 14.43 -12.67 -6.95
N LEU A 311 13.70 -13.73 -6.57
CA LEU A 311 12.26 -13.65 -6.32
C LEU A 311 12.02 -13.82 -4.82
N LEU A 312 11.48 -12.79 -4.17
CA LEU A 312 11.25 -12.77 -2.73
C LEU A 312 9.76 -12.90 -2.43
N HIS A 313 9.38 -13.88 -1.61
CA HIS A 313 8.02 -13.97 -1.10
C HIS A 313 7.76 -12.89 -0.04
N LYS A 314 6.51 -12.42 0.06
CA LYS A 314 6.04 -11.41 0.99
C LYS A 314 6.28 -11.88 2.41
N LEU A 315 7.31 -11.30 3.03
CA LEU A 315 7.72 -11.69 4.36
C LEU A 315 6.72 -11.22 5.42
N ASN A 316 6.25 -12.15 6.24
CA ASN A 316 5.35 -11.83 7.34
C ASN A 316 6.10 -11.15 8.48
N ASN A 317 5.67 -9.94 8.87
CA ASN A 317 6.28 -9.13 9.94
C ASN A 317 7.78 -8.81 9.73
N VAL A 318 8.27 -8.83 8.48
CA VAL A 318 9.62 -8.40 8.14
C VAL A 318 9.57 -7.48 6.95
N TYR A 319 10.21 -6.32 7.09
CA TYR A 319 10.48 -5.40 6.00
C TYR A 319 11.82 -5.73 5.37
N TYR A 320 11.99 -5.28 4.14
CA TYR A 320 13.30 -5.24 3.52
C TYR A 320 13.46 -3.94 2.72
N SER A 321 14.69 -3.46 2.62
CA SER A 321 15.04 -2.41 1.67
C SER A 321 16.22 -2.87 0.82
N ILE A 322 16.16 -2.61 -0.48
CA ILE A 322 17.24 -2.96 -1.39
C ILE A 322 18.15 -1.75 -1.51
N GLU A 323 19.37 -1.89 -1.00
CA GLU A 323 20.41 -0.87 -1.10
C GLU A 323 21.02 -0.88 -2.50
N HIS A 324 21.19 -2.09 -3.06
CA HIS A 324 21.93 -2.26 -4.30
C HIS A 324 21.53 -3.58 -4.99
N LEU A 325 21.23 -3.52 -6.29
CA LEU A 325 20.96 -4.68 -7.13
C LEU A 325 21.54 -4.45 -8.52
N GLN A 326 22.56 -5.21 -8.93
CA GLN A 326 23.21 -5.00 -10.23
C GLN A 326 23.82 -6.27 -10.84
N LEU A 327 24.13 -6.21 -12.13
CA LEU A 327 24.94 -7.20 -12.83
C LEU A 327 26.41 -7.06 -12.44
N VAL A 328 27.09 -8.20 -12.27
CA VAL A 328 28.52 -8.26 -11.95
C VAL A 328 29.20 -9.34 -12.80
N GLY A 329 30.51 -9.20 -13.06
CA GLY A 329 31.22 -10.10 -13.96
C GLY A 329 30.97 -9.79 -15.43
N THR A 330 30.59 -8.55 -15.75
CA THR A 330 30.37 -8.06 -17.12
C THR A 330 31.69 -7.80 -17.86
N GLU A 331 32.78 -7.71 -17.12
CA GLU A 331 34.12 -7.56 -17.67
C GLU A 331 34.57 -8.77 -18.51
N THR A 332 35.59 -8.52 -19.30
CA THR A 332 36.31 -9.52 -20.08
C THR A 332 37.74 -9.65 -19.54
N ILE A 333 38.32 -10.82 -19.75
CA ILE A 333 39.72 -11.12 -19.41
C ILE A 333 40.52 -11.42 -20.68
N PRO A 334 41.79 -11.01 -20.75
CA PRO A 334 42.65 -11.36 -21.87
C PRO A 334 42.97 -12.86 -21.85
N ILE A 335 42.98 -13.47 -23.03
CA ILE A 335 43.27 -14.90 -23.23
C ILE A 335 44.59 -15.14 -23.96
N ASP A 336 45.28 -14.08 -24.37
CA ASP A 336 46.62 -14.09 -24.94
C ASP A 336 47.50 -12.99 -24.34
N GLU A 337 48.82 -13.16 -24.44
CA GLU A 337 49.81 -12.19 -23.92
C GLU A 337 49.77 -10.83 -24.65
N SER A 338 49.20 -10.80 -25.86
CA SER A 338 48.97 -9.59 -26.66
C SER A 338 47.76 -8.77 -26.20
N ASN A 339 46.91 -9.29 -25.31
CA ASN A 339 45.62 -8.70 -24.88
C ASN A 339 44.63 -8.40 -26.03
N GLU A 340 44.85 -8.96 -27.22
CA GLU A 340 44.02 -8.71 -28.41
C GLU A 340 42.75 -9.56 -28.38
N LYS A 341 42.83 -10.75 -27.78
CA LYS A 341 41.67 -11.64 -27.61
C LYS A 341 41.19 -11.58 -26.17
N GLN A 342 39.88 -11.44 -26.01
CA GLN A 342 39.24 -11.32 -24.71
C GLN A 342 38.05 -12.27 -24.59
N ILE A 343 37.71 -12.66 -23.36
CA ILE A 343 36.56 -13.51 -23.08
C ILE A 343 35.85 -13.08 -21.79
N ASN A 344 34.53 -13.27 -21.70
CA ASN A 344 33.79 -13.04 -20.47
C ASN A 344 33.99 -14.17 -19.45
N LEU A 345 33.75 -13.88 -18.18
CA LEU A 345 33.97 -14.82 -17.08
C LEU A 345 33.02 -16.03 -17.12
N SER A 346 31.78 -15.83 -17.57
CA SER A 346 30.77 -16.87 -17.76
C SER A 346 29.82 -16.44 -18.88
N ASP A 347 29.00 -17.34 -19.41
CA ASP A 347 27.92 -17.01 -20.35
C ASP A 347 26.75 -16.28 -19.67
N HIS A 348 26.66 -16.40 -18.34
CA HIS A 348 25.80 -15.57 -17.51
C HIS A 348 26.61 -14.52 -16.75
N TYR A 349 26.11 -13.29 -16.72
CA TYR A 349 26.53 -12.28 -15.76
C TYR A 349 25.93 -12.59 -14.38
N ALA A 350 26.72 -12.43 -13.33
CA ALA A 350 26.27 -12.62 -11.96
C ALA A 350 25.27 -11.54 -11.54
N LEU A 351 24.43 -11.85 -10.56
CA LEU A 351 23.59 -10.83 -9.89
C LEU A 351 24.01 -10.64 -8.44
N GLN A 352 24.28 -9.40 -8.09
CA GLN A 352 24.61 -8.97 -6.74
C GLN A 352 23.42 -8.22 -6.13
N LEU A 353 23.01 -8.62 -4.92
CA LEU A 353 21.96 -7.98 -4.14
C LEU A 353 22.49 -7.62 -2.75
N ILE A 354 22.32 -6.37 -2.32
CA ILE A 354 22.49 -5.94 -0.93
C ILE A 354 21.13 -5.53 -0.42
N ILE A 355 20.64 -6.26 0.58
CA ILE A 355 19.30 -6.13 1.15
C ILE A 355 19.41 -5.98 2.66
N ASP A 356 18.66 -5.03 3.22
CA ASP A 356 18.54 -4.83 4.67
C ASP A 356 17.19 -5.34 5.15
N PHE A 357 17.18 -6.45 5.88
CA PHE A 357 16.02 -7.02 6.54
C PHE A 357 15.77 -6.33 7.89
N GLN A 358 14.60 -5.70 8.01
CA GLN A 358 14.16 -5.04 9.23
C GLN A 358 12.91 -5.74 9.75
N THR A 359 13.03 -6.52 10.81
CA THR A 359 11.85 -7.20 11.37
C THR A 359 10.97 -6.21 12.12
N ARG A 360 9.65 -6.23 11.90
CA ARG A 360 8.69 -5.40 12.64
C ARG A 360 8.83 -5.66 14.13
N ILE A 361 9.29 -4.65 14.86
CA ILE A 361 9.46 -4.75 16.30
C ILE A 361 8.10 -4.46 16.94
N ILE A 362 7.44 -5.50 17.43
CA ILE A 362 6.35 -5.36 18.40
C ILE A 362 7.01 -5.19 19.77
N ASN A 363 6.66 -4.13 20.48
CA ASN A 363 7.21 -3.90 21.81
C ASN A 363 6.18 -3.29 22.76
N HIS A 364 6.50 -3.36 24.06
CA HIS A 364 5.64 -2.82 25.13
C HIS A 364 5.63 -1.29 25.22
N ARG A 365 6.35 -0.60 24.32
CA ARG A 365 6.43 0.86 24.26
C ARG A 365 5.45 1.45 23.26
N SER A 366 4.67 0.64 22.55
CA SER A 366 3.61 1.13 21.67
C SER A 366 2.30 0.42 21.98
N ALA A 367 1.19 1.14 21.86
CA ALA A 367 -0.15 0.65 22.16
C ALA A 367 -1.20 1.25 21.21
N LEU A 368 -2.22 0.47 20.84
CA LEU A 368 -3.46 0.97 20.25
C LEU A 368 -4.48 1.15 21.38
N VAL A 369 -5.02 2.35 21.54
CA VAL A 369 -5.79 2.72 22.74
C VAL A 369 -7.01 3.59 22.43
N ILE A 370 -7.95 3.62 23.39
CA ILE A 370 -9.00 4.64 23.49
C ILE A 370 -8.58 5.63 24.60
N LEU A 371 -8.69 6.93 24.33
CA LEU A 371 -8.41 7.99 25.31
C LEU A 371 -9.71 8.66 25.78
N PRO A 372 -9.89 8.89 27.09
CA PRO A 372 -10.92 9.80 27.60
C PRO A 372 -10.67 11.25 27.13
N SER A 373 -11.73 12.06 27.05
CA SER A 373 -11.57 13.49 26.75
C SER A 373 -10.64 14.16 27.75
N THR A 374 -9.80 15.09 27.29
CA THR A 374 -8.78 15.80 28.08
C THR A 374 -9.35 16.51 29.30
N ASN A 375 -10.59 16.98 29.25
CA ASN A 375 -11.28 17.61 30.38
C ASN A 375 -11.51 16.65 31.57
N HIS A 376 -11.51 15.33 31.34
CA HIS A 376 -11.62 14.33 32.39
C HIS A 376 -10.27 13.96 33.01
N TRP A 377 -9.14 14.31 32.38
CA TRP A 377 -7.82 13.88 32.84
C TRP A 377 -7.46 14.40 34.23
N PRO A 378 -7.75 15.67 34.61
CA PRO A 378 -7.49 16.14 35.98
C PRO A 378 -8.27 15.36 37.05
N MET A 379 -9.51 14.97 36.74
CA MET A 379 -10.35 14.17 37.63
C MET A 379 -9.84 12.74 37.74
N ILE A 380 -9.47 12.10 36.63
CA ILE A 380 -8.89 10.74 36.64
C ILE A 380 -7.57 10.74 37.43
N LYS A 381 -6.74 11.77 37.25
CA LYS A 381 -5.47 11.93 37.98
C LYS A 381 -5.67 12.14 39.48
N SER A 382 -6.83 12.63 39.91
CA SER A 382 -7.13 12.82 41.34
C SER A 382 -7.29 11.52 42.12
N PHE A 383 -7.44 10.38 41.44
CA PHE A 383 -7.53 9.06 42.05
C PHE A 383 -6.17 8.37 42.24
N CYS A 384 -5.07 8.98 41.81
CA CYS A 384 -3.72 8.46 42.00
C CYS A 384 -3.10 9.02 43.28
N ASP A 385 -2.55 8.17 44.13
CA ASP A 385 -1.86 8.53 45.38
C ASP A 385 -0.44 9.05 45.08
N GLY A 386 -0.32 10.21 44.42
CA GLY A 386 0.96 10.87 44.15
C GLY A 386 1.71 10.39 42.89
N ASP A 387 3.02 10.67 42.80
CA ASP A 387 3.90 10.45 41.63
C ASP A 387 4.18 8.96 41.31
N GLY A 388 3.15 8.12 41.27
CA GLY A 388 3.22 6.73 40.87
C GLY A 388 3.71 6.55 39.41
N PRO A 389 4.52 5.52 39.12
CA PRO A 389 5.21 5.38 37.84
C PRO A 389 4.29 5.07 36.63
N SER A 390 3.04 4.68 36.85
CA SER A 390 2.07 4.34 35.79
C SER A 390 1.55 5.59 35.06
N PHE A 391 1.23 6.67 35.79
CA PHE A 391 0.67 7.91 35.23
C PHE A 391 1.73 8.85 34.65
N VAL A 392 2.97 8.70 35.08
CA VAL A 392 4.12 9.46 34.54
C VAL A 392 4.49 8.97 33.14
N GLN A 393 4.16 7.73 32.77
CA GLN A 393 4.63 7.11 31.52
C GLN A 393 3.59 7.03 30.40
N TRP A 394 2.29 7.05 30.71
CA TRP A 394 1.20 6.98 29.73
C TRP A 394 0.05 7.92 30.14
N PRO A 395 -0.71 8.47 29.19
CA PRO A 395 -1.94 9.21 29.52
C PRO A 395 -3.02 8.24 30.04
N PRO A 396 -4.10 8.72 30.67
CA PRO A 396 -5.28 7.89 30.94
C PRO A 396 -5.79 7.24 29.65
N HIS A 397 -5.88 5.90 29.63
CA HIS A 397 -6.27 5.17 28.42
C HIS A 397 -6.88 3.80 28.72
N PHE A 398 -7.69 3.31 27.77
CA PHE A 398 -8.08 1.91 27.68
C PHE A 398 -7.27 1.23 26.57
N ASN A 399 -6.57 0.14 26.88
CA ASN A 399 -5.85 -0.62 25.87
C ASN A 399 -6.82 -1.37 24.96
N LEU A 400 -6.69 -1.20 23.64
CA LEU A 400 -7.29 -2.09 22.64
C LEU A 400 -6.29 -3.18 22.27
N LEU A 401 -5.12 -2.82 21.74
CA LEU A 401 -4.06 -3.77 21.38
C LEU A 401 -2.74 -3.38 22.03
N TRP A 402 -2.17 -4.30 22.80
CA TRP A 402 -0.87 -4.13 23.44
C TRP A 402 -0.20 -5.50 23.70
N PRO A 403 1.10 -5.67 23.39
CA PRO A 403 2.01 -4.70 22.75
C PRO A 403 1.64 -4.39 21.30
N PHE A 404 2.10 -3.25 20.77
CA PHE A 404 1.82 -2.81 19.39
C PHE A 404 3.10 -2.65 18.57
N TYR A 405 2.96 -2.47 17.25
CA TYR A 405 4.07 -2.18 16.34
C TYR A 405 4.75 -0.86 16.71
N TYR A 406 6.09 -0.85 16.69
CA TYR A 406 6.87 0.39 16.74
C TYR A 406 6.83 1.04 15.35
N LEU A 407 6.22 2.22 15.24
CA LEU A 407 6.04 2.91 13.96
C LEU A 407 7.11 3.98 13.79
N ASN A 408 7.71 4.04 12.61
CA ASN A 408 8.74 5.01 12.23
C ASN A 408 8.27 5.95 11.11
N HIS A 409 6.97 5.96 10.82
CA HIS A 409 6.35 6.76 9.75
C HIS A 409 6.82 6.39 8.33
N SER A 410 7.37 5.19 8.15
CA SER A 410 7.69 4.65 6.82
C SER A 410 6.43 4.50 5.95
N LEU A 411 6.61 4.49 4.62
CA LEU A 411 5.50 4.22 3.70
C LEU A 411 4.83 2.86 3.98
N ASP A 412 5.61 1.88 4.42
CA ASP A 412 5.10 0.54 4.71
C ASP A 412 4.24 0.52 5.98
N ASP A 413 4.60 1.29 7.02
CA ASP A 413 3.70 1.50 8.17
C ASP A 413 2.36 2.09 7.72
N GLN A 414 2.40 3.02 6.76
CA GLN A 414 1.20 3.64 6.21
C GLN A 414 0.35 2.65 5.42
N LEU A 415 0.96 1.82 4.57
CA LEU A 415 0.24 0.90 3.68
C LEU A 415 -0.21 -0.39 4.37
N ASP A 416 0.57 -0.94 5.28
CA ASP A 416 0.31 -2.27 5.84
C ASP A 416 -0.35 -2.26 7.22
N ILE A 417 -0.27 -1.14 7.94
CA ILE A 417 -0.85 -1.02 9.29
C ILE A 417 -1.93 0.05 9.29
N LEU A 418 -1.54 1.29 8.98
CA LEU A 418 -2.45 2.43 9.14
C LEU A 418 -3.59 2.38 8.13
N LEU A 419 -3.32 2.11 6.86
CA LEU A 419 -4.35 2.10 5.83
C LEU A 419 -5.41 1.01 6.07
N PRO A 420 -5.06 -0.28 6.31
CA PRO A 420 -6.05 -1.30 6.65
C PRO A 420 -6.80 -0.98 7.95
N LEU A 421 -6.10 -0.47 8.97
CA LEU A 421 -6.71 -0.10 10.24
C LEU A 421 -7.70 1.05 10.06
N ARG A 422 -7.35 2.07 9.28
CA ARG A 422 -8.22 3.21 8.98
C ARG A 422 -9.45 2.78 8.18
N ILE A 423 -9.29 1.93 7.17
CA ILE A 423 -10.41 1.38 6.39
C ILE A 423 -11.35 0.59 7.31
N LEU A 424 -10.83 -0.23 8.22
CA LEU A 424 -11.64 -0.95 9.21
C LEU A 424 -12.39 0.02 10.14
N LEU A 425 -11.69 0.99 10.72
CA LEU A 425 -12.27 1.94 11.67
C LEU A 425 -13.26 2.92 11.01
N SER A 426 -13.12 3.20 9.71
CA SER A 426 -14.09 4.00 8.94
C SER A 426 -15.49 3.38 8.83
N GLN A 427 -15.61 2.08 9.12
CA GLN A 427 -16.88 1.33 9.09
C GLN A 427 -17.57 1.30 10.45
N ILE A 428 -16.93 1.82 11.50
CA ILE A 428 -17.42 1.77 12.88
C ILE A 428 -17.88 3.16 13.27
N SER A 429 -19.15 3.31 13.65
CA SER A 429 -19.67 4.61 14.10
C SER A 429 -19.08 5.00 15.46
N SER A 430 -18.91 6.31 15.70
CA SER A 430 -18.57 6.82 17.03
C SER A 430 -19.63 6.42 18.07
N PHE A 431 -19.22 6.20 19.31
CA PHE A 431 -20.11 5.79 20.41
C PHE A 431 -19.75 6.49 21.72
N GLN A 432 -20.62 6.41 22.72
CA GLN A 432 -20.36 6.94 24.07
C GLN A 432 -19.87 5.82 24.99
N ILE A 433 -18.84 6.12 25.79
CA ILE A 433 -18.43 5.29 26.93
C ILE A 433 -18.89 5.97 28.21
N GLN A 434 -19.50 5.18 29.08
CA GLN A 434 -19.79 5.54 30.46
C GLN A 434 -18.89 4.74 31.40
N VAL A 435 -18.19 5.44 32.30
CA VAL A 435 -17.41 4.85 33.38
C VAL A 435 -18.16 5.07 34.68
N ASP A 436 -18.52 3.99 35.36
CA ASP A 436 -19.43 4.01 36.52
C ASP A 436 -18.89 3.29 37.76
N ASP A 437 -17.77 2.57 37.68
CA ASP A 437 -17.24 1.80 38.82
C ASP A 437 -15.71 1.69 38.86
N PHE A 438 -15.20 1.25 40.01
CA PHE A 438 -13.82 0.83 40.23
C PHE A 438 -13.74 -0.68 40.41
N ASP A 439 -12.65 -1.29 39.94
CA ASP A 439 -12.37 -2.70 40.19
C ASP A 439 -10.86 -2.93 40.32
N THR A 440 -10.45 -4.13 40.69
CA THR A 440 -9.06 -4.43 41.05
C THR A 440 -8.56 -5.76 40.50
N PHE A 441 -7.33 -5.78 39.99
CA PHE A 441 -6.62 -7.04 39.68
C PHE A 441 -5.75 -7.43 40.88
N MET A 442 -6.23 -8.39 41.67
CA MET A 442 -5.54 -8.85 42.87
C MET A 442 -4.16 -9.42 42.59
N GLU A 443 -3.99 -10.15 41.48
CA GLU A 443 -2.75 -10.83 41.09
C GLU A 443 -1.58 -9.87 40.85
N ASN A 444 -1.87 -8.70 40.27
CA ASN A 444 -0.86 -7.70 39.90
C ASN A 444 -0.90 -6.45 40.79
N HIS A 445 -1.76 -6.45 41.80
CA HIS A 445 -1.99 -5.37 42.75
C HIS A 445 -2.38 -4.05 42.05
N VAL A 446 -3.33 -4.10 41.10
CA VAL A 446 -3.73 -2.93 40.28
C VAL A 446 -5.15 -2.50 40.60
N SER A 447 -5.39 -1.20 40.74
CA SER A 447 -6.72 -0.57 40.72
C SER A 447 -7.01 0.04 39.36
N PHE A 448 -8.27 -0.04 38.91
CA PHE A 448 -8.67 0.49 37.61
C PHE A 448 -10.11 1.00 37.59
N LEU A 449 -10.39 1.92 36.67
CA LEU A 449 -11.74 2.34 36.32
C LEU A 449 -12.36 1.34 35.33
N LYS A 450 -13.62 0.99 35.59
CA LYS A 450 -14.39 0.02 34.84
C LYS A 450 -15.54 0.71 34.08
N PRO A 451 -15.71 0.44 32.78
CA PRO A 451 -16.86 0.91 32.03
C PRO A 451 -18.10 0.07 32.33
N ASN A 452 -19.29 0.66 32.16
CA ASN A 452 -20.54 -0.06 32.33
C ASN A 452 -20.70 -1.21 31.31
N GLU A 453 -21.69 -2.08 31.50
CA GLU A 453 -21.89 -3.27 30.66
C GLU A 453 -22.08 -2.92 29.17
N LYS A 454 -22.89 -1.89 28.88
CA LYS A 454 -23.14 -1.43 27.50
C LYS A 454 -21.86 -0.96 26.82
N SER A 455 -21.06 -0.15 27.52
CA SER A 455 -19.78 0.38 27.02
C SER A 455 -18.75 -0.74 26.85
N THR A 456 -18.74 -1.70 27.77
CA THR A 456 -17.89 -2.90 27.70
C THR A 456 -18.17 -3.69 26.41
N GLN A 457 -19.44 -3.89 26.05
CA GLN A 457 -19.80 -4.64 24.85
C GLN A 457 -19.35 -3.94 23.56
N LEU A 458 -19.51 -2.62 23.49
CA LEU A 458 -19.04 -1.82 22.35
C LEU A 458 -17.52 -1.90 22.18
N MET A 459 -16.78 -1.84 23.29
CA MET A 459 -15.32 -1.97 23.26
C MET A 459 -14.86 -3.39 22.90
N LYS A 460 -15.57 -4.43 23.35
CA LYS A 460 -15.32 -5.83 22.94
C LYS A 460 -15.51 -6.02 21.43
N GLU A 461 -16.55 -5.44 20.84
CA GLU A 461 -16.75 -5.49 19.39
C GLU A 461 -15.60 -4.83 18.62
N LEU A 462 -15.17 -3.63 19.07
CA LEU A 462 -14.04 -2.92 18.48
C LEU A 462 -12.72 -3.70 18.63
N PHE A 463 -12.49 -4.31 19.79
CA PHE A 463 -11.34 -5.17 20.04
C PHE A 463 -11.32 -6.37 19.09
N GLU A 464 -12.43 -7.10 18.94
CA GLU A 464 -12.45 -8.29 18.08
C GLU A 464 -12.23 -7.94 16.60
N ARG A 465 -12.77 -6.81 16.13
CA ARG A 465 -12.49 -6.32 14.77
C ARG A 465 -11.01 -5.97 14.56
N THR A 466 -10.41 -5.25 15.50
CA THR A 466 -8.99 -4.84 15.40
C THR A 466 -8.02 -6.01 15.61
N LYS A 467 -8.35 -6.97 16.48
CA LYS A 467 -7.63 -8.23 16.69
C LYS A 467 -7.60 -9.11 15.44
N ARG A 468 -8.72 -9.23 14.72
CA ARG A 468 -8.76 -9.97 13.44
C ARG A 468 -7.82 -9.38 12.41
N LEU A 469 -7.67 -8.06 12.39
CA LEU A 469 -6.77 -7.36 11.48
C LEU A 469 -5.29 -7.47 11.91
N LEU A 470 -5.01 -7.32 13.21
CA LEU A 470 -3.65 -7.27 13.77
C LEU A 470 -3.45 -8.33 14.86
N PRO A 471 -3.51 -9.63 14.52
CA PRO A 471 -3.48 -10.72 15.51
C PRO A 471 -2.16 -10.79 16.30
N ALA A 472 -1.06 -10.30 15.73
CA ALA A 472 0.25 -10.27 16.38
C ALA A 472 0.33 -9.28 17.56
N CYS A 473 -0.59 -8.33 17.66
CA CYS A 473 -0.62 -7.30 18.71
C CYS A 473 -1.45 -7.71 19.94
N VAL A 474 -1.69 -9.01 20.13
CA VAL A 474 -2.41 -9.56 21.28
C VAL A 474 -1.53 -10.57 22.01
N LYS A 475 -1.21 -10.28 23.28
CA LYS A 475 -0.33 -11.12 24.09
C LYS A 475 -0.87 -12.55 24.30
N ASN A 476 -2.18 -12.68 24.58
CA ASN A 476 -2.88 -13.95 24.79
C ASN A 476 -4.21 -13.96 24.01
N PRO A 477 -4.25 -14.51 22.78
CA PRO A 477 -5.43 -14.44 21.92
C PRO A 477 -6.64 -15.23 22.44
N GLN A 478 -6.44 -16.14 23.39
CA GLN A 478 -7.49 -16.95 24.03
C GLN A 478 -8.15 -16.26 25.24
N ASN A 479 -7.55 -15.20 25.80
CA ASN A 479 -8.13 -14.52 26.95
C ASN A 479 -9.26 -13.58 26.49
N GLU A 480 -10.32 -13.52 27.30
CA GLU A 480 -11.41 -12.58 27.09
C GLU A 480 -10.92 -11.14 27.28
N TYR A 481 -11.31 -10.24 26.38
CA TYR A 481 -10.98 -8.83 26.47
C TYR A 481 -11.73 -8.18 27.64
N ASN A 482 -10.98 -7.68 28.62
CA ASN A 482 -11.51 -6.95 29.77
C ASN A 482 -11.10 -5.47 29.67
N PRO A 483 -11.97 -4.56 29.18
CA PRO A 483 -11.64 -3.14 29.08
C PRO A 483 -11.49 -2.51 30.46
N HIS A 484 -10.31 -1.96 30.74
CA HIS A 484 -9.99 -1.29 31.99
C HIS A 484 -9.08 -0.08 31.74
N LEU A 485 -9.22 0.94 32.58
CA LEU A 485 -8.30 2.09 32.62
C LEU A 485 -7.54 2.04 33.95
N THR A 486 -6.27 1.65 33.88
CA THR A 486 -5.40 1.54 35.06
C THR A 486 -5.21 2.89 35.73
N ILE A 487 -5.43 2.92 37.04
CA ILE A 487 -5.22 4.11 37.87
C ILE A 487 -3.86 3.99 38.53
N GLU A 488 -3.66 2.92 39.30
CA GLU A 488 -2.45 2.73 40.09
C GLU A 488 -2.10 1.26 40.25
N GLN A 489 -0.79 1.00 40.39
CA GLN A 489 -0.25 -0.30 40.74
C GLN A 489 0.46 -0.18 42.09
N TYR A 490 0.01 -0.97 43.07
CA TYR A 490 0.51 -0.96 44.44
C TYR A 490 1.63 -1.98 44.62
N GLU A 491 2.48 -1.78 45.63
CA GLU A 491 3.61 -2.70 45.89
C GLU A 491 3.13 -4.04 46.45
N ASN A 492 2.01 -4.06 47.16
CA ASN A 492 1.47 -5.24 47.82
C ASN A 492 -0.06 -5.21 47.97
N ALA A 493 -0.63 -6.36 48.31
CA ALA A 493 -2.07 -6.54 48.46
C ALA A 493 -2.68 -5.75 49.63
N GLU A 494 -1.92 -5.44 50.68
CA GLU A 494 -2.43 -4.66 51.82
C GLU A 494 -2.69 -3.21 51.42
N GLN A 495 -1.74 -2.59 50.70
CA GLN A 495 -1.90 -1.25 50.14
C GLN A 495 -3.10 -1.18 49.17
N LEU A 496 -3.24 -2.16 48.28
CA LEU A 496 -4.38 -2.23 47.37
C LEU A 496 -5.71 -2.31 48.13
N ASN A 497 -5.79 -3.13 49.19
CA ASN A 497 -7.01 -3.29 49.98
C ASN A 497 -7.37 -2.02 50.78
N GLN A 498 -6.37 -1.29 51.28
CA GLN A 498 -6.58 0.01 51.92
C GLN A 498 -7.10 1.04 50.92
N ALA A 499 -6.47 1.16 49.74
CA ALA A 499 -6.88 2.08 48.68
C ALA A 499 -8.27 1.73 48.12
N ARG A 500 -8.59 0.44 47.96
CA ARG A 500 -9.92 -0.02 47.52
C ARG A 500 -11.04 0.49 48.43
N SER A 501 -10.75 0.69 49.71
CA SER A 501 -11.72 1.19 50.69
C SER A 501 -11.99 2.69 50.57
N SER A 502 -11.05 3.46 49.98
CA SER A 502 -11.14 4.91 49.80
C SER A 502 -11.56 5.33 48.38
N LEU A 503 -11.44 4.45 47.38
CA LEU A 503 -11.86 4.71 46.00
C LEU A 503 -13.39 4.70 45.89
N VAL A 504 -13.99 5.89 45.78
CA VAL A 504 -15.44 6.07 45.59
C VAL A 504 -15.69 6.94 44.36
N LEU A 505 -16.38 6.38 43.36
CA LEU A 505 -16.84 7.17 42.21
C LEU A 505 -18.16 7.83 42.56
N HIS A 506 -18.12 9.09 42.99
CA HIS A 506 -19.33 9.81 43.42
C HIS A 506 -20.35 10.02 42.29
N LYS A 507 -19.89 10.13 41.03
CA LYS A 507 -20.75 10.23 39.84
C LYS A 507 -20.07 9.54 38.65
N PRO A 508 -20.81 8.73 37.88
CA PRO A 508 -20.35 8.29 36.57
C PRO A 508 -20.01 9.47 35.67
N PHE A 509 -19.09 9.26 34.74
CA PHE A 509 -18.76 10.23 33.71
C PHE A 509 -18.78 9.59 32.33
N ASP A 510 -19.16 10.38 31.34
CA ASP A 510 -19.34 9.95 29.96
C ASP A 510 -18.38 10.70 29.04
N PHE A 511 -17.88 10.01 28.03
CA PHE A 511 -17.13 10.66 26.96
C PHE A 511 -17.32 9.97 25.61
N PRO A 512 -17.25 10.73 24.50
CA PRO A 512 -17.37 10.16 23.17
C PRO A 512 -16.07 9.45 22.76
N VAL A 513 -16.20 8.28 22.15
CA VAL A 513 -15.15 7.59 21.40
C VAL A 513 -15.34 7.90 19.92
N GLU A 514 -14.54 8.82 19.44
CA GLU A 514 -14.52 9.26 18.03
C GLU A 514 -13.23 8.87 17.33
N TYR A 515 -12.20 8.58 18.12
CA TYR A 515 -10.88 8.25 17.63
C TYR A 515 -10.28 7.11 18.43
N VAL A 516 -9.50 6.30 17.73
CA VAL A 516 -8.54 5.38 18.30
C VAL A 516 -7.15 5.97 18.12
N TYR A 517 -6.29 5.80 19.10
CA TYR A 517 -4.98 6.42 19.15
C TYR A 517 -3.88 5.37 19.14
N ILE A 518 -2.78 5.66 18.44
CA ILE A 518 -1.54 4.90 18.55
C ILE A 518 -0.59 5.71 19.41
N LEU A 519 -0.25 5.18 20.58
CA LEU A 519 0.70 5.81 21.49
C LEU A 519 2.08 5.15 21.37
N GLN A 520 3.12 5.93 21.62
CA GLN A 520 4.50 5.46 21.72
C GLN A 520 5.23 6.12 22.90
N ARG A 521 5.87 5.32 23.75
CA ARG A 521 6.63 5.80 24.92
C ARG A 521 8.04 6.25 24.51
N CYS A 522 8.49 7.34 25.10
CA CYS A 522 9.77 7.97 24.82
C CYS A 522 10.92 7.34 25.62
N LEU A 523 12.18 7.61 25.23
CA LEU A 523 13.35 7.20 26.02
C LEU A 523 13.55 8.18 27.19
N LYS A 524 14.30 7.78 28.23
CA LYS A 524 14.42 8.54 29.50
C LYS A 524 14.93 9.98 29.36
N ASP A 525 15.47 10.36 28.20
CA ASP A 525 16.07 11.66 27.93
C ASP A 525 15.13 12.64 27.18
N ASP A 526 13.91 12.22 26.83
CA ASP A 526 12.92 13.08 26.15
C ASP A 526 12.11 13.92 27.15
N ALA A 527 11.80 15.17 26.77
CA ALA A 527 11.07 16.12 27.61
C ALA A 527 9.61 15.71 27.90
N GLN A 528 9.04 14.81 27.09
CA GLN A 528 7.69 14.27 27.23
C GLN A 528 7.76 12.74 27.41
N PRO A 529 6.93 12.15 28.29
CA PRO A 529 7.01 10.71 28.57
C PRO A 529 6.45 9.81 27.46
N PHE A 530 5.57 10.34 26.61
CA PHE A 530 4.95 9.62 25.49
C PHE A 530 4.59 10.57 24.34
N HIS A 531 4.35 9.97 23.17
CA HIS A 531 3.82 10.61 21.98
C HIS A 531 2.53 9.94 21.51
N ILE A 532 1.59 10.74 21.02
CA ILE A 532 0.44 10.26 20.26
C ILE A 532 0.87 10.29 18.79
N LEU A 533 1.22 9.14 18.21
CA LEU A 533 1.73 9.07 16.84
C LEU A 533 0.63 9.28 15.80
N TYR A 534 -0.54 8.69 16.05
CA TYR A 534 -1.68 8.75 15.14
C TYR A 534 -2.99 8.87 15.90
N GLN A 535 -3.86 9.73 15.37
CA GLN A 535 -5.26 9.83 15.75
C GLN A 535 -6.11 9.32 14.58
N ILE A 536 -6.76 8.18 14.77
CA ILE A 536 -7.49 7.48 13.71
C ILE A 536 -9.00 7.59 14.00
N PRO A 537 -9.77 8.28 13.14
CA PRO A 537 -11.19 8.45 13.36
C PRO A 537 -12.00 7.17 13.16
N LEU A 538 -13.00 6.99 14.01
CA LEU A 538 -14.11 6.06 13.83
C LEU A 538 -15.15 6.69 12.91
N GLY A 539 -15.53 5.97 11.86
CA GLY A 539 -16.57 6.44 10.94
C GLY A 539 -16.17 7.73 10.21
N PRO A 540 -17.12 8.42 9.56
CA PRO A 540 -16.92 9.77 9.08
C PRO A 540 -16.76 10.73 10.28
N VAL A 541 -15.88 11.71 10.14
CA VAL A 541 -15.58 12.66 11.23
C VAL A 541 -16.50 13.86 11.11
N LEU A 542 -17.29 14.15 12.14
CA LEU A 542 -17.94 15.46 12.25
C LEU A 542 -16.87 16.53 12.48
N PRO A 543 -16.82 17.60 11.68
CA PRO A 543 -16.03 18.77 12.02
C PRO A 543 -16.69 19.45 13.24
N LYS A 544 -16.30 19.04 14.45
CA LYS A 544 -16.89 19.54 15.68
C LYS A 544 -16.40 20.95 15.99
N LEU A 545 -17.20 21.93 15.55
CA LEU A 545 -17.06 23.34 15.91
C LEU A 545 -17.11 23.61 17.43
N ASN A 546 -17.67 22.69 18.21
CA ASN A 546 -17.78 22.84 19.67
C ASN A 546 -16.46 22.55 20.41
N SER A 547 -15.52 21.86 19.78
CA SER A 547 -14.23 21.47 20.38
C SER A 547 -13.07 22.34 19.90
N ILE A 548 -13.34 23.51 19.30
CA ILE A 548 -12.32 24.49 18.88
C ILE A 548 -12.44 25.78 19.67
N ASN A 549 -11.41 26.63 19.60
CA ASN A 549 -11.42 27.96 20.18
C ASN A 549 -12.70 28.75 19.80
N LEU A 550 -13.34 29.40 20.78
CA LEU A 550 -14.60 30.14 20.61
C LEU A 550 -14.58 31.15 19.45
N LYS A 551 -13.48 31.88 19.28
CA LYS A 551 -13.34 32.87 18.21
C LYS A 551 -13.27 32.22 16.82
N LEU A 552 -12.61 31.06 16.73
CA LEU A 552 -12.53 30.29 15.51
C LEU A 552 -13.89 29.64 15.17
N LYS A 553 -14.61 29.19 16.19
CA LYS A 553 -16.00 28.72 16.05
C LYS A 553 -16.89 29.81 15.46
N GLU A 554 -16.85 31.00 16.04
CA GLU A 554 -17.60 32.16 15.56
C GLU A 554 -17.27 32.50 14.10
N PHE A 555 -15.98 32.45 13.72
CA PHE A 555 -15.55 32.64 12.34
C PHE A 555 -16.24 31.67 11.37
N PHE A 556 -16.16 30.37 11.67
CA PHE A 556 -16.71 29.33 10.79
C PHE A 556 -18.24 29.41 10.69
N GLN A 557 -18.92 29.74 11.79
CA GLN A 557 -20.38 29.96 11.81
C GLN A 557 -20.77 31.19 10.99
N THR A 558 -20.07 32.32 11.18
CA THR A 558 -20.34 33.58 10.46
C THR A 558 -20.18 33.42 8.95
N MET A 559 -19.18 32.64 8.52
CA MET A 559 -18.87 32.43 7.11
C MET A 559 -19.63 31.26 6.47
N ASN A 560 -20.51 30.59 7.24
CA ASN A 560 -21.30 29.41 6.83
C ASN A 560 -20.43 28.34 6.14
N LEU A 561 -19.35 27.95 6.82
CA LEU A 561 -18.32 27.06 6.28
C LEU A 561 -18.60 25.58 6.50
N TYR A 562 -19.45 25.23 7.46
CA TYR A 562 -19.87 23.85 7.75
C TYR A 562 -21.36 23.65 7.51
N GLU A 563 -21.75 22.42 7.19
CA GLU A 563 -23.14 21.98 7.20
C GLU A 563 -23.71 22.05 8.62
N SER A 564 -25.04 22.15 8.72
CA SER A 564 -25.72 22.04 10.00
C SER A 564 -25.53 20.62 10.58
N ASP A 565 -25.47 20.52 11.91
CA ASP A 565 -25.44 19.23 12.60
C ASP A 565 -26.60 18.33 12.16
N GLU A 566 -27.77 18.91 11.87
CA GLU A 566 -28.93 18.21 11.34
C GLU A 566 -28.67 17.58 9.97
N SER A 567 -28.12 18.34 9.01
CA SER A 567 -27.77 17.83 7.67
C SER A 567 -26.74 16.70 7.75
N TYR A 568 -25.75 16.84 8.64
CA TYR A 568 -24.76 15.79 8.84
C TYR A 568 -25.39 14.52 9.44
N ASN A 569 -26.18 14.67 10.51
CA ASN A 569 -26.82 13.54 11.19
C ASN A 569 -27.76 12.80 10.23
N GLN A 570 -28.49 13.50 9.37
CA GLN A 570 -29.31 12.89 8.31
C GLN A 570 -28.48 12.02 7.36
N LYS A 571 -27.29 12.50 6.93
CA LYS A 571 -26.38 11.71 6.08
C LYS A 571 -25.80 10.50 6.82
N GLN A 572 -25.43 10.68 8.09
CA GLN A 572 -24.95 9.60 8.95
C GLN A 572 -26.01 8.52 9.16
N ASP A 573 -27.26 8.92 9.42
CA ASP A 573 -28.38 8.00 9.59
C ASP A 573 -28.64 7.21 8.31
N LYS A 574 -28.60 7.86 7.14
CA LYS A 574 -28.72 7.16 5.85
C LYS A 574 -27.58 6.18 5.62
N PHE A 575 -26.34 6.58 5.87
CA PHE A 575 -25.18 5.69 5.76
C PHE A 575 -25.34 4.48 6.68
N THR A 576 -25.77 4.69 7.92
CA THR A 576 -25.95 3.63 8.92
C THR A 576 -27.10 2.68 8.56
N LYS A 577 -28.25 3.22 8.14
CA LYS A 577 -29.39 2.43 7.66
C LYS A 577 -29.01 1.62 6.42
N LEU A 578 -28.34 2.21 5.43
CA LEU A 578 -27.88 1.51 4.23
C LEU A 578 -26.88 0.40 4.59
N SER A 579 -25.87 0.70 5.41
CA SER A 579 -24.91 -0.29 5.92
C SER A 579 -25.61 -1.48 6.58
N SER A 580 -26.64 -1.21 7.40
CA SER A 580 -27.43 -2.25 8.06
C SER A 580 -28.23 -3.09 7.06
N CYS A 581 -28.79 -2.49 6.01
CA CYS A 581 -29.46 -3.22 4.93
C CYS A 581 -28.49 -4.19 4.25
N PHE A 582 -27.26 -3.74 3.95
CA PHE A 582 -26.24 -4.60 3.34
C PHE A 582 -25.78 -5.72 4.27
N GLN A 583 -25.64 -5.43 5.56
CA GLN A 583 -25.28 -6.44 6.56
C GLN A 583 -26.35 -7.53 6.70
N GLN A 584 -27.63 -7.20 6.55
CA GLN A 584 -28.71 -8.20 6.58
C GLN A 584 -28.64 -9.17 5.39
N ILE A 585 -28.24 -8.69 4.20
CA ILE A 585 -28.10 -9.52 3.00
C ILE A 585 -26.96 -10.53 3.17
N PHE A 586 -25.81 -10.09 3.69
CA PHE A 586 -24.56 -10.87 3.72
C PHE A 586 -24.12 -11.26 5.13
N ASN A 587 -25.06 -11.49 6.05
CA ASN A 587 -24.76 -11.96 7.40
C ASN A 587 -24.26 -13.42 7.41
N GLU A 588 -23.75 -13.88 8.55
CA GLU A 588 -23.26 -15.25 8.74
C GLU A 588 -24.31 -16.34 8.48
N GLN A 589 -25.62 -16.04 8.46
CA GLN A 589 -26.65 -17.04 8.14
C GLN A 589 -26.93 -17.14 6.64
N ASN A 590 -26.65 -16.08 5.89
CA ASN A 590 -27.02 -15.93 4.49
C ASN A 590 -25.81 -16.01 3.55
N SER A 591 -24.58 -15.85 4.03
CA SER A 591 -23.36 -15.85 3.21
C SER A 591 -22.15 -16.29 4.03
N HIS A 592 -21.62 -17.49 3.76
CA HIS A 592 -20.40 -18.01 4.41
C HIS A 592 -19.16 -17.84 3.54
N HIS A 593 -19.31 -17.86 2.21
CA HIS A 593 -18.19 -17.85 1.27
C HIS A 593 -17.72 -16.44 0.91
N PHE A 594 -18.56 -15.42 1.18
CA PHE A 594 -18.23 -14.03 0.92
C PHE A 594 -18.24 -13.19 2.19
N ARG A 595 -17.21 -12.36 2.37
CA ARG A 595 -17.17 -11.24 3.31
C ARG A 595 -17.54 -9.96 2.60
N HIS A 596 -18.12 -9.03 3.34
CA HIS A 596 -18.51 -7.73 2.79
C HIS A 596 -17.95 -6.57 3.61
N SER A 597 -17.87 -5.40 2.99
CA SER A 597 -17.53 -4.13 3.64
C SER A 597 -18.28 -2.99 2.97
N PHE A 598 -18.78 -2.06 3.75
CA PHE A 598 -19.47 -0.87 3.25
C PHE A 598 -18.73 0.37 3.75
N VAL A 599 -18.06 1.07 2.84
CA VAL A 599 -17.06 2.08 3.18
C VAL A 599 -17.44 3.42 2.57
N PRO A 600 -17.49 4.52 3.36
CA PRO A 600 -17.68 5.85 2.81
C PRO A 600 -16.35 6.40 2.29
N TYR A 601 -16.39 7.20 1.23
CA TYR A 601 -15.26 7.98 0.76
C TYR A 601 -15.69 9.43 0.42
N GLY A 602 -14.85 10.18 -0.27
CA GLY A 602 -15.17 11.54 -0.70
C GLY A 602 -15.32 12.55 0.46
N SER A 603 -16.10 13.60 0.24
CA SER A 603 -16.28 14.70 1.21
C SER A 603 -16.90 14.25 2.53
N PHE A 604 -17.84 13.31 2.47
CA PHE A 604 -18.47 12.77 3.67
C PHE A 604 -17.46 12.06 4.56
N ARG A 605 -16.59 11.22 3.98
CA ARG A 605 -15.53 10.54 4.74
C ARG A 605 -14.51 11.52 5.31
N ILE A 606 -14.12 12.54 4.54
CA ILE A 606 -13.21 13.59 5.01
C ILE A 606 -13.82 14.40 6.15
N GLY A 607 -15.14 14.57 6.19
CA GLY A 607 -15.82 15.40 7.21
C GLY A 607 -15.95 16.86 6.81
N ILE A 608 -16.27 17.14 5.54
CA ILE A 608 -16.44 18.49 4.99
C ILE A 608 -17.69 18.57 4.13
N ASN A 609 -18.20 19.78 3.90
CA ASN A 609 -19.43 20.00 3.14
C ASN A 609 -19.38 19.35 1.75
N GLY A 610 -20.46 18.67 1.41
CA GLY A 610 -20.63 17.98 0.15
C GLY A 610 -22.06 17.51 -0.01
N GLU A 611 -22.63 17.70 -1.19
CA GLU A 611 -24.04 17.36 -1.47
C GLU A 611 -24.26 15.85 -1.51
N ASP A 612 -23.25 15.11 -1.98
CA ASP A 612 -23.34 13.68 -2.26
C ASP A 612 -22.67 12.83 -1.16
N LEU A 613 -23.20 11.62 -1.00
CA LEU A 613 -22.69 10.53 -0.18
C LEU A 613 -22.06 9.49 -1.09
N ASP A 614 -20.73 9.50 -1.16
CA ASP A 614 -19.94 8.55 -1.93
C ASP A 614 -19.65 7.29 -1.10
N THR A 615 -20.10 6.14 -1.57
CA THR A 615 -19.93 4.87 -0.86
C THR A 615 -19.50 3.74 -1.79
N VAL A 616 -18.71 2.82 -1.27
CA VAL A 616 -18.33 1.58 -1.96
C VAL A 616 -18.76 0.38 -1.13
N PHE A 617 -19.43 -0.55 -1.80
CA PHE A 617 -19.73 -1.87 -1.29
C PHE A 617 -18.72 -2.85 -1.88
N VAL A 618 -17.93 -3.47 -1.01
CA VAL A 618 -16.86 -4.41 -1.35
C VAL A 618 -17.29 -5.80 -0.94
N LEU A 619 -17.30 -6.74 -1.89
CA LEU A 619 -17.57 -8.15 -1.65
C LEU A 619 -16.30 -8.96 -1.94
N ASN A 620 -15.76 -9.62 -0.93
CA ASN A 620 -14.53 -10.39 -0.99
C ASN A 620 -14.83 -11.88 -0.77
N GLU A 621 -14.35 -12.72 -1.68
CA GLU A 621 -14.41 -14.17 -1.49
C GLU A 621 -13.47 -14.61 -0.37
N VAL A 622 -13.89 -15.57 0.46
CA VAL A 622 -13.11 -16.15 1.54
C VAL A 622 -13.14 -17.66 1.42
N LYS A 623 -11.98 -18.31 1.56
CA LYS A 623 -11.90 -19.77 1.68
C LYS A 623 -12.47 -20.20 3.03
N SER A 624 -13.77 -20.46 3.06
CA SER A 624 -14.48 -21.01 4.22
C SER A 624 -14.31 -22.53 4.27
N ASN A 625 -14.10 -23.09 5.47
CA ASN A 625 -14.19 -24.53 5.73
C ASN A 625 -15.61 -24.95 6.18
N GLU A 626 -16.54 -24.00 6.28
CA GLU A 626 -17.94 -24.18 6.68
C GLU A 626 -18.84 -24.29 5.44
N GLY A 627 -20.04 -24.89 5.57
CA GLY A 627 -20.92 -25.22 4.45
C GLY A 627 -21.43 -24.02 3.64
N GLU A 628 -21.73 -24.25 2.35
CA GLU A 628 -22.22 -23.21 1.41
C GLU A 628 -23.73 -22.95 1.58
N THR A 629 -24.13 -21.67 1.66
CA THR A 629 -25.55 -21.26 1.58
C THR A 629 -26.09 -21.29 0.14
N GLU A 630 -27.40 -21.16 -0.05
CA GLU A 630 -28.00 -21.03 -1.39
C GLU A 630 -27.58 -19.73 -2.10
N LEU A 631 -27.38 -18.65 -1.34
CA LEU A 631 -26.84 -17.41 -1.89
C LEU A 631 -25.38 -17.61 -2.34
N ASP A 632 -24.55 -18.26 -1.54
CA ASP A 632 -23.17 -18.60 -1.90
C ASP A 632 -23.15 -19.40 -3.22
N LYS A 633 -23.95 -20.46 -3.32
CA LYS A 633 -24.07 -21.27 -4.54
C LYS A 633 -24.45 -20.44 -5.75
N THR A 634 -25.42 -19.54 -5.61
CA THR A 634 -25.89 -18.67 -6.70
C THR A 634 -24.78 -17.71 -7.14
N LEU A 635 -24.09 -17.07 -6.19
CA LEU A 635 -23.00 -16.14 -6.48
C LEU A 635 -21.79 -16.86 -7.10
N ILE A 636 -21.42 -18.03 -6.57
CA ILE A 636 -20.35 -18.90 -7.10
C ILE A 636 -20.69 -19.37 -8.52
N GLN A 637 -21.94 -19.76 -8.81
CA GLN A 637 -22.36 -20.12 -10.17
C GLN A 637 -22.21 -18.95 -11.15
N MET A 638 -22.56 -17.74 -10.72
CA MET A 638 -22.50 -16.53 -11.56
C MET A 638 -21.09 -15.93 -11.68
N GLN A 639 -20.11 -16.39 -10.87
CA GLN A 639 -18.76 -15.81 -10.83
C GLN A 639 -18.02 -15.85 -12.17
N HIS A 640 -18.35 -16.83 -13.04
CA HIS A 640 -17.77 -16.95 -14.38
C HIS A 640 -18.18 -15.82 -15.32
N ASP A 641 -19.27 -15.11 -15.01
CA ASP A 641 -19.71 -13.90 -15.71
C ASP A 641 -19.82 -12.73 -14.74
N LYS A 642 -18.76 -11.92 -14.67
CA LYS A 642 -18.70 -10.72 -13.83
C LYS A 642 -19.86 -9.75 -14.08
N SER A 643 -20.38 -9.66 -15.31
CA SER A 643 -21.51 -8.77 -15.60
C SER A 643 -22.78 -9.30 -14.95
N SER A 644 -23.06 -10.58 -15.13
CA SER A 644 -24.20 -11.25 -14.49
C SER A 644 -24.12 -11.20 -12.96
N LEU A 645 -22.95 -11.47 -12.37
CA LEU A 645 -22.73 -11.38 -10.92
C LEU A 645 -22.94 -9.96 -10.39
N ASN A 646 -22.32 -8.95 -11.03
CA ASN A 646 -22.54 -7.55 -10.67
C ASN A 646 -24.02 -7.18 -10.78
N ASN A 647 -24.69 -7.62 -11.84
CA ASN A 647 -26.10 -7.34 -12.05
C ASN A 647 -26.97 -7.97 -10.97
N HIS A 648 -26.69 -9.23 -10.62
CA HIS A 648 -27.42 -9.94 -9.58
C HIS A 648 -27.28 -9.25 -8.22
N ILE A 649 -26.05 -8.95 -7.80
CA ILE A 649 -25.80 -8.27 -6.53
C ILE A 649 -26.49 -6.90 -6.53
N LEU A 650 -26.32 -6.09 -7.57
CA LEU A 650 -26.95 -4.77 -7.63
C LEU A 650 -28.48 -4.84 -7.61
N ASN A 651 -29.08 -5.86 -8.22
CA ASN A 651 -30.53 -6.06 -8.16
C ASN A 651 -30.99 -6.45 -6.75
N LEU A 652 -30.24 -7.32 -6.05
CA LEU A 652 -30.50 -7.64 -4.64
C LEU A 652 -30.43 -6.37 -3.79
N LEU A 653 -29.38 -5.57 -3.97
CA LEU A 653 -29.18 -4.31 -3.26
C LEU A 653 -30.32 -3.31 -3.55
N GLU A 654 -30.63 -3.07 -4.82
CA GLU A 654 -31.69 -2.15 -5.24
C GLU A 654 -33.05 -2.57 -4.66
N THR A 655 -33.34 -3.87 -4.63
CA THR A 655 -34.58 -4.41 -4.05
C THR A 655 -34.67 -4.14 -2.56
N GLN A 656 -33.60 -4.42 -1.81
CA GLN A 656 -33.57 -4.19 -0.36
C GLN A 656 -33.63 -2.69 -0.01
N ILE A 657 -32.98 -1.85 -0.80
CA ILE A 657 -33.08 -0.39 -0.66
C ILE A 657 -34.52 0.07 -0.89
N LYS A 658 -35.20 -0.41 -1.94
CA LYS A 658 -36.61 -0.04 -2.20
C LYS A 658 -37.55 -0.49 -1.09
N VAL A 659 -37.34 -1.68 -0.52
CA VAL A 659 -38.14 -2.21 0.59
C VAL A 659 -37.92 -1.39 1.87
N ASN A 660 -36.67 -1.10 2.22
CA ASN A 660 -36.34 -0.46 3.49
C ASN A 660 -36.57 1.07 3.49
N PHE A 661 -36.73 1.69 2.31
CA PHE A 661 -36.83 3.14 2.13
C PHE A 661 -37.99 3.57 1.22
N GLU A 662 -39.06 2.78 1.13
CA GLU A 662 -40.19 2.98 0.18
C GLU A 662 -40.75 4.41 0.16
N ASN A 663 -40.83 5.06 1.33
CA ASN A 663 -41.39 6.42 1.47
C ASN A 663 -40.34 7.54 1.53
N GLU A 664 -39.04 7.23 1.45
CA GLU A 664 -37.93 8.19 1.58
C GLU A 664 -37.21 8.46 0.24
N ILE A 665 -37.46 7.66 -0.80
CA ILE A 665 -36.73 7.72 -2.08
C ILE A 665 -37.56 8.44 -3.16
N VAL A 666 -36.97 9.47 -3.78
CA VAL A 666 -37.50 10.11 -5.00
C VAL A 666 -37.22 9.23 -6.20
N TYR A 667 -35.99 8.70 -6.29
CA TYR A 667 -35.58 7.82 -7.37
C TYR A 667 -34.38 6.95 -6.97
N CYS A 668 -34.41 5.68 -7.35
CA CYS A 668 -33.30 4.74 -7.17
C CYS A 668 -33.10 4.00 -8.50
N ARG A 669 -31.90 4.13 -9.08
CA ARG A 669 -31.54 3.44 -10.32
C ARG A 669 -30.16 2.86 -10.30
N LYS A 670 -30.00 1.81 -11.09
CA LYS A 670 -28.71 1.39 -11.59
C LYS A 670 -28.21 2.32 -12.69
N VAL A 671 -26.98 2.79 -12.54
CA VAL A 671 -26.25 3.57 -13.54
C VAL A 671 -25.15 2.69 -14.13
N GLN A 672 -25.22 2.45 -15.44
CA GLN A 672 -24.12 1.84 -16.18
C GLN A 672 -23.06 2.90 -16.45
N ALA A 673 -22.04 2.92 -15.61
CA ALA A 673 -20.79 3.63 -15.86
C ALA A 673 -19.67 2.62 -16.08
N LEU A 674 -18.41 3.08 -16.08
CA LEU A 674 -17.24 2.21 -16.13
C LEU A 674 -17.29 1.12 -15.03
N PHE A 675 -17.88 1.45 -13.88
CA PHE A 675 -18.33 0.51 -12.85
C PHE A 675 -19.82 0.67 -12.66
N SER A 676 -20.49 -0.41 -12.28
CA SER A 676 -21.92 -0.34 -12.01
C SER A 676 -22.16 0.30 -10.65
N ILE A 677 -23.05 1.30 -10.62
CA ILE A 677 -23.36 2.11 -9.43
C ILE A 677 -24.88 2.08 -9.22
N ILE A 678 -25.32 2.05 -7.96
CA ILE A 678 -26.70 2.39 -7.59
C ILE A 678 -26.71 3.85 -7.17
N SER A 679 -27.45 4.69 -7.90
CA SER A 679 -27.65 6.10 -7.56
C SER A 679 -29.03 6.27 -6.94
N ILE A 680 -29.05 6.82 -5.73
CA ILE A 680 -30.24 6.96 -4.89
C ILE A 680 -30.42 8.44 -4.56
N LEU A 681 -31.59 8.99 -4.89
CA LEU A 681 -31.99 10.34 -4.51
C LEU A 681 -33.10 10.27 -3.46
N PHE A 682 -32.83 10.81 -2.28
CA PHE A 682 -33.79 10.88 -1.18
C PHE A 682 -34.69 12.12 -1.30
N THR A 683 -35.82 12.11 -0.58
CA THR A 683 -36.81 13.21 -0.56
C THR A 683 -36.26 14.54 -0.09
N ASP A 684 -35.20 14.52 0.71
CA ASP A 684 -34.47 15.72 1.17
C ASP A 684 -33.34 16.15 0.23
N LEU A 685 -33.32 15.61 -1.00
CA LEU A 685 -32.33 15.88 -2.05
C LEU A 685 -30.92 15.34 -1.77
N THR A 686 -30.72 14.56 -0.71
CA THR A 686 -29.44 13.86 -0.54
C THR A 686 -29.27 12.81 -1.63
N LYS A 687 -28.16 12.88 -2.36
CA LYS A 687 -27.79 11.88 -3.35
C LYS A 687 -26.76 10.91 -2.75
N VAL A 688 -27.01 9.61 -2.87
CA VAL A 688 -26.09 8.55 -2.45
C VAL A 688 -25.72 7.72 -3.66
N ASP A 689 -24.42 7.59 -3.93
CA ASP A 689 -23.90 6.72 -4.96
C ASP A 689 -23.21 5.52 -4.29
N VAL A 690 -23.72 4.31 -4.56
CA VAL A 690 -23.19 3.03 -4.06
C VAL A 690 -22.50 2.30 -5.21
N SER A 691 -21.18 2.28 -5.18
CA SER A 691 -20.38 1.54 -6.17
C SER A 691 -20.15 0.10 -5.72
N LEU A 692 -20.27 -0.87 -6.62
CA LEU A 692 -19.96 -2.28 -6.32
C LEU A 692 -18.55 -2.65 -6.76
N GLN A 693 -17.79 -3.28 -5.85
CA GLN A 693 -16.54 -3.95 -6.17
C GLN A 693 -16.57 -5.40 -5.67
N ILE A 694 -16.20 -6.31 -6.55
CA ILE A 694 -16.09 -7.74 -6.24
C ILE A 694 -14.63 -8.15 -6.36
N LYS A 695 -14.05 -8.64 -5.27
CA LYS A 695 -12.72 -9.26 -5.24
C LYS A 695 -12.89 -10.77 -5.17
N LEU A 696 -12.90 -11.40 -6.34
CA LEU A 696 -12.86 -12.85 -6.49
C LEU A 696 -11.39 -13.25 -6.49
N ASN A 697 -10.97 -14.12 -5.54
CA ASN A 697 -9.61 -14.63 -5.32
C ASN A 697 -8.48 -13.60 -5.60
N GLU A 698 -7.78 -13.11 -4.57
CA GLU A 698 -6.57 -12.21 -4.51
C GLU A 698 -5.53 -12.33 -5.67
N LYS A 699 -5.95 -12.27 -6.93
CA LYS A 699 -5.18 -12.60 -8.13
C LYS A 699 -5.59 -11.73 -9.32
N GLN A 700 -6.25 -10.60 -9.07
CA GLN A 700 -6.53 -9.63 -10.13
C GLN A 700 -5.57 -8.46 -9.99
N SER A 701 -4.55 -8.52 -10.84
CA SER A 701 -3.62 -7.47 -11.23
C SER A 701 -4.17 -6.05 -11.07
N LEU A 702 -3.36 -5.23 -10.39
CA LEU A 702 -3.51 -3.78 -10.13
C LEU A 702 -3.67 -2.87 -11.37
N GLU A 703 -3.89 -3.41 -12.57
CA GLU A 703 -3.83 -2.65 -13.83
C GLU A 703 -5.08 -1.83 -14.18
N SER A 704 -6.16 -1.91 -13.41
CA SER A 704 -7.29 -1.01 -13.63
C SER A 704 -7.21 0.21 -12.72
N SER A 705 -6.62 1.28 -13.22
CA SER A 705 -6.49 2.62 -12.60
C SER A 705 -7.83 3.31 -12.25
N LYS A 706 -8.92 2.56 -12.16
CA LYS A 706 -10.29 3.05 -12.11
C LYS A 706 -11.16 2.33 -11.07
N GLU A 707 -10.67 1.37 -10.28
CA GLU A 707 -11.50 0.62 -9.33
C GLU A 707 -12.25 1.49 -8.31
N PRO A 708 -13.48 1.11 -7.90
CA PRO A 708 -14.25 1.83 -6.89
C PRO A 708 -13.51 2.04 -5.55
N THR A 709 -12.71 1.06 -5.10
CA THR A 709 -11.94 1.20 -3.85
C THR A 709 -10.80 2.21 -3.97
N LEU A 710 -10.36 2.59 -5.18
CA LEU A 710 -9.27 3.57 -5.31
C LEU A 710 -9.61 4.86 -4.57
N GLY A 711 -10.86 5.35 -4.65
CA GLY A 711 -11.31 6.52 -3.90
C GLY A 711 -11.19 6.37 -2.38
N VAL A 712 -11.47 5.18 -1.84
CA VAL A 712 -11.27 4.89 -0.41
C VAL A 712 -9.80 4.97 -0.04
N HIS A 713 -8.93 4.27 -0.79
CA HIS A 713 -7.50 4.27 -0.53
C HIS A 713 -6.90 5.67 -0.69
N GLU A 714 -7.33 6.43 -1.68
CA GLU A 714 -6.96 7.82 -1.94
C GLU A 714 -7.27 8.75 -0.77
N ILE A 715 -8.47 8.64 -0.18
CA ILE A 715 -8.87 9.45 0.98
C ILE A 715 -8.14 9.01 2.24
N GLU A 716 -8.04 7.71 2.52
CA GLU A 716 -7.40 7.25 3.75
C GLU A 716 -5.90 7.53 3.76
N HIS A 717 -5.22 7.32 2.63
CA HIS A 717 -3.80 7.64 2.52
C HIS A 717 -3.55 9.15 2.61
N LEU A 718 -4.45 9.98 2.07
CA LEU A 718 -4.42 11.43 2.26
C LEU A 718 -4.53 11.83 3.73
N LEU A 719 -5.46 11.21 4.48
CA LEU A 719 -5.65 11.49 5.91
C LEU A 719 -4.47 11.04 6.77
N ILE A 720 -3.74 10.00 6.38
CA ILE A 720 -2.47 9.61 7.00
C ILE A 720 -1.43 10.73 6.81
N HIS A 721 -1.28 11.23 5.58
CA HIS A 721 -0.30 12.28 5.27
C HIS A 721 -0.60 13.62 5.93
N ALA A 722 -1.88 13.95 6.11
CA ALA A 722 -2.34 15.18 6.73
C ALA A 722 -1.93 15.35 8.21
N ARG A 723 -1.45 14.28 8.87
CA ARG A 723 -1.05 14.18 10.29
C ARG A 723 -2.20 14.38 11.29
N SER A 724 -2.92 15.49 11.18
CA SER A 724 -4.09 15.83 11.99
C SER A 724 -5.32 15.99 11.09
N PRO A 725 -6.19 14.96 10.99
CA PRO A 725 -7.43 15.05 10.22
C PRO A 725 -8.29 16.27 10.56
N PRO A 726 -8.48 16.66 11.83
CA PRO A 726 -9.32 17.80 12.16
C PRO A 726 -8.76 19.16 11.70
N ILE A 727 -7.46 19.41 11.90
CA ILE A 727 -6.82 20.66 11.42
C ILE A 727 -6.84 20.72 9.89
N PHE A 728 -6.59 19.59 9.24
CA PHE A 728 -6.68 19.46 7.79
C PHE A 728 -8.07 19.78 7.25
N GLN A 729 -9.14 19.30 7.90
CA GLN A 729 -10.53 19.63 7.53
C GLN A 729 -10.78 21.14 7.57
N HIS A 730 -10.29 21.83 8.61
CA HIS A 730 -10.43 23.28 8.76
C HIS A 730 -9.75 24.05 7.62
N LEU A 731 -8.50 23.71 7.30
CA LEU A 731 -7.78 24.31 6.18
C LEU A 731 -8.46 24.02 4.84
N LEU A 732 -8.82 22.76 4.59
CA LEU A 732 -9.44 22.34 3.34
C LEU A 732 -10.81 23.02 3.14
N THR A 733 -11.62 23.16 4.19
CA THR A 733 -12.91 23.84 4.15
C THR A 733 -12.74 25.31 3.75
N PHE A 734 -11.78 26.00 4.38
CA PHE A 734 -11.46 27.39 4.03
C PHE A 734 -11.02 27.53 2.56
N ILE A 735 -10.05 26.71 2.12
CA ILE A 735 -9.51 26.78 0.76
C ILE A 735 -10.55 26.40 -0.29
N ARG A 736 -11.40 25.41 -0.03
CA ARG A 736 -12.51 25.07 -0.93
C ARG A 736 -13.48 26.23 -1.08
N LYS A 737 -13.88 26.88 0.02
CA LYS A 737 -14.79 28.03 -0.05
C LYS A 737 -14.18 29.18 -0.83
N TRP A 738 -12.89 29.48 -0.60
CA TRP A 738 -12.15 30.47 -1.36
C TRP A 738 -12.14 30.13 -2.86
N ALA A 739 -11.78 28.89 -3.23
CA ALA A 739 -11.73 28.45 -4.62
C ALA A 739 -13.10 28.54 -5.32
N GLN A 740 -14.19 28.23 -4.61
CA GLN A 740 -15.55 28.39 -5.09
C GLN A 740 -15.90 29.85 -5.35
N ASN A 741 -15.58 30.76 -4.41
CA ASN A 741 -15.85 32.20 -4.54
C ASN A 741 -15.04 32.86 -5.67
N PHE A 742 -13.89 32.29 -6.02
CA PHE A 742 -13.04 32.73 -7.14
C PHE A 742 -13.41 32.06 -8.47
N GLY A 743 -14.37 31.14 -8.50
CA GLY A 743 -14.80 30.48 -9.74
C GLY A 743 -13.84 29.42 -10.26
N ILE A 744 -12.89 28.95 -9.45
CA ILE A 744 -11.80 28.02 -9.85
C ILE A 744 -11.93 26.63 -9.21
N TYR A 745 -13.17 26.24 -8.86
CA TYR A 745 -13.47 24.93 -8.29
C TYR A 745 -14.26 24.08 -9.29
N GLY A 746 -13.77 22.87 -9.57
CA GLY A 746 -14.48 21.87 -10.37
C GLY A 746 -13.64 21.31 -11.52
N GLN A 747 -13.26 20.03 -11.41
CA GLN A 747 -12.43 19.34 -12.41
C GLN A 747 -13.08 19.32 -13.80
N VAL A 748 -14.40 19.14 -13.84
CA VAL A 748 -15.21 19.12 -15.07
C VAL A 748 -15.07 20.41 -15.88
N TYR A 749 -14.86 21.54 -15.21
CA TYR A 749 -14.72 22.86 -15.83
C TYR A 749 -13.26 23.23 -16.15
N GLY A 750 -12.34 22.26 -16.05
CA GLY A 750 -10.91 22.46 -16.32
C GLY A 750 -10.13 23.09 -15.16
N TYR A 751 -10.75 23.21 -13.98
CA TYR A 751 -10.08 23.67 -12.76
C TYR A 751 -9.70 22.50 -11.84
N LEU A 752 -9.27 22.80 -10.62
CA LEU A 752 -8.94 21.76 -9.63
C LEU A 752 -10.22 21.19 -9.00
N GLY A 753 -10.29 19.86 -8.93
CA GLY A 753 -11.35 19.13 -8.23
C GLY A 753 -11.13 19.09 -6.73
N GLY A 754 -12.14 18.63 -5.98
CA GLY A 754 -12.08 18.52 -4.52
C GLY A 754 -10.87 17.74 -4.01
N TYR A 755 -10.55 16.62 -4.66
CA TYR A 755 -9.39 15.79 -4.30
C TYR A 755 -8.05 16.49 -4.53
N SER A 756 -7.90 17.25 -5.63
CA SER A 756 -6.67 18.02 -5.88
C SER A 756 -6.45 19.08 -4.79
N TRP A 757 -7.48 19.83 -4.40
CA TRP A 757 -7.41 20.77 -3.29
C TRP A 757 -7.05 20.08 -1.97
N ALA A 758 -7.60 18.88 -1.75
CA ALA A 758 -7.32 18.07 -0.58
C ALA A 758 -5.83 17.65 -0.51
N ILE A 759 -5.23 17.23 -1.63
CA ILE A 759 -3.78 16.95 -1.71
C ILE A 759 -2.96 18.21 -1.38
N LEU A 760 -3.32 19.37 -1.95
CA LEU A 760 -2.62 20.64 -1.67
C LEU A 760 -2.65 20.98 -0.19
N CYS A 761 -3.81 20.85 0.46
CA CYS A 761 -3.96 21.13 1.89
C CYS A 761 -3.22 20.10 2.76
N ALA A 762 -3.24 18.81 2.42
CA ALA A 762 -2.53 17.77 3.16
C ALA A 762 -1.01 17.99 3.09
N HIS A 763 -0.48 18.43 1.94
CA HIS A 763 0.92 18.81 1.80
C HIS A 763 1.31 19.99 2.71
N ILE A 764 0.43 20.99 2.84
CA ILE A 764 0.65 22.11 3.76
C ILE A 764 0.60 21.64 5.21
N CYS A 765 -0.40 20.84 5.59
CA CYS A 765 -0.47 20.26 6.93
C CYS A 765 0.79 19.43 7.24
N HIS A 766 1.24 18.59 6.31
CA HIS A 766 2.45 17.79 6.48
C HIS A 766 3.71 18.65 6.65
N SER A 767 3.84 19.73 5.87
CA SER A 767 5.05 20.56 5.86
C SER A 767 5.12 21.55 7.03
N PHE A 768 3.97 22.07 7.50
CA PHE A 768 3.93 23.18 8.44
C PHE A 768 3.33 22.84 9.81
N LEU A 769 2.67 21.69 9.97
CA LEU A 769 2.38 21.18 11.31
C LEU A 769 3.64 20.49 11.83
N THR A 770 4.10 20.90 13.01
CA THR A 770 5.13 20.16 13.73
C THR A 770 4.65 18.71 13.92
N PRO A 771 5.53 17.69 13.80
CA PRO A 771 5.21 16.36 14.31
C PRO A 771 4.91 16.55 15.80
N ILE A 772 3.65 16.38 16.20
CA ILE A 772 3.23 16.79 17.54
C ILE A 772 3.80 15.79 18.56
N GLU A 773 4.91 16.15 19.19
CA GLU A 773 5.16 15.80 20.57
C GLU A 773 4.17 16.59 21.43
N SER A 774 3.27 15.88 22.12
CA SER A 774 2.24 16.39 23.04
C SER A 774 1.04 17.15 22.43
N LEU A 775 -0.13 16.48 22.45
CA LEU A 775 -1.47 17.02 22.68
C LEU A 775 -1.74 18.50 22.31
N TYR A 776 -1.56 18.91 21.05
CA TYR A 776 -2.45 19.93 20.51
C TYR A 776 -3.83 19.30 20.44
N THR A 777 -4.61 19.41 21.51
CA THR A 777 -6.03 19.15 21.41
C THR A 777 -6.57 20.14 20.39
N ILE A 778 -7.52 19.70 19.57
CA ILE A 778 -8.27 20.59 18.66
C ILE A 778 -8.83 21.81 19.41
N GLU A 779 -9.05 21.70 20.72
CA GLU A 779 -9.46 22.78 21.63
C GLU A 779 -8.47 23.95 21.68
N GLN A 780 -7.17 23.68 21.47
CA GLN A 780 -6.11 24.68 21.41
C GLN A 780 -5.91 25.27 20.01
N PHE A 781 -6.55 24.70 18.98
CA PHE A 781 -6.43 25.22 17.61
C PHE A 781 -7.09 26.59 17.49
N SER A 782 -6.28 27.59 17.14
CA SER A 782 -6.66 29.00 17.16
C SER A 782 -6.76 29.63 15.76
N VAL A 783 -7.37 30.81 15.70
CA VAL A 783 -7.44 31.64 14.48
C VAL A 783 -6.05 31.93 13.92
N ASP A 784 -5.07 32.16 14.80
CA ASP A 784 -3.70 32.45 14.43
C ASP A 784 -3.04 31.28 13.69
N GLN A 785 -3.27 30.05 14.16
CA GLN A 785 -2.73 28.86 13.51
C GLN A 785 -3.42 28.59 12.17
N LEU A 786 -4.75 28.76 12.08
CA LEU A 786 -5.44 28.68 10.79
C LEU A 786 -4.90 29.73 9.82
N PHE A 787 -4.71 30.97 10.27
CA PHE A 787 -4.12 32.04 9.47
C PHE A 787 -2.73 31.67 8.96
N SER A 788 -1.86 31.15 9.83
CA SER A 788 -0.51 30.71 9.43
C SER A 788 -0.54 29.60 8.38
N LEU A 789 -1.46 28.63 8.48
CA LEU A 789 -1.63 27.58 7.46
C LEU A 789 -2.14 28.15 6.13
N VAL A 790 -3.11 29.07 6.16
CA VAL A 790 -3.64 29.75 4.97
C VAL A 790 -2.55 30.60 4.30
N GLN A 791 -1.77 31.34 5.08
CA GLN A 791 -0.64 32.13 4.58
C GLN A 791 0.42 31.22 3.94
N SER A 792 0.77 30.12 4.61
CA SER A 792 1.72 29.13 4.10
C SER A 792 1.22 28.47 2.81
N PHE A 793 -0.08 28.18 2.72
CA PHE A 793 -0.71 27.65 1.51
C PHE A 793 -0.50 28.60 0.32
N PHE A 794 -0.91 29.87 0.46
CA PHE A 794 -0.82 30.83 -0.64
C PHE A 794 0.62 31.13 -1.02
N SER A 795 1.51 31.32 -0.04
CA SER A 795 2.92 31.61 -0.31
C SER A 795 3.68 30.43 -0.95
N THR A 796 3.32 29.20 -0.59
CA THR A 796 3.90 28.01 -1.22
C THR A 796 3.49 27.90 -2.68
N TYR A 797 2.19 28.00 -2.97
CA TYR A 797 1.66 27.68 -4.30
C TYR A 797 1.67 28.85 -5.28
N SER A 798 1.85 30.09 -4.83
CA SER A 798 2.13 31.24 -5.69
C SER A 798 3.54 31.18 -6.30
N LYS A 799 4.51 30.60 -5.57
CA LYS A 799 5.92 30.47 -5.95
C LYS A 799 6.27 29.11 -6.58
N PHE A 800 5.39 28.12 -6.43
CA PHE A 800 5.59 26.78 -6.98
C PHE A 800 5.66 26.80 -8.52
N ASN A 801 6.64 26.11 -9.11
CA ASN A 801 6.79 26.07 -10.56
C ASN A 801 5.88 25.02 -11.18
N TRP A 802 4.60 25.38 -11.38
CA TRP A 802 3.57 24.52 -11.95
C TRP A 802 3.83 24.03 -13.38
N SER A 803 4.78 24.65 -14.11
CA SER A 803 5.09 24.27 -15.49
C SER A 803 6.00 23.06 -15.59
N THR A 804 6.90 22.87 -14.62
CA THR A 804 7.97 21.85 -14.68
C THR A 804 7.95 20.91 -13.49
N GLN A 805 7.56 21.38 -12.31
CA GLN A 805 7.59 20.58 -11.08
C GLN A 805 6.30 19.77 -10.89
N THR A 806 6.47 18.63 -10.23
CA THR A 806 5.39 17.71 -9.87
C THR A 806 5.21 17.73 -8.36
N LEU A 807 3.99 18.02 -7.90
CA LEU A 807 3.64 17.93 -6.49
C LEU A 807 3.29 16.48 -6.12
N THR A 808 3.92 15.96 -5.08
CA THR A 808 3.64 14.63 -4.52
C THR A 808 3.77 14.65 -3.00
N LEU A 809 2.96 13.86 -2.31
CA LEU A 809 3.10 13.61 -0.88
C LEU A 809 4.10 12.49 -0.56
N VAL A 810 4.59 11.77 -1.57
CA VAL A 810 5.49 10.62 -1.43
C VAL A 810 6.87 11.00 -2.01
N PRO A 811 7.86 11.42 -1.20
CA PRO A 811 9.12 11.98 -1.68
C PRO A 811 9.94 11.03 -2.56
N ARG A 812 9.88 9.72 -2.32
CA ARG A 812 10.60 8.70 -3.10
C ARG A 812 10.21 8.71 -4.59
N LEU A 813 8.99 9.11 -4.93
CA LEU A 813 8.52 9.22 -6.32
C LEU A 813 9.16 10.39 -7.07
N SER A 814 9.57 11.46 -6.38
CA SER A 814 10.09 12.68 -7.01
C SER A 814 11.39 12.47 -7.79
N LYS A 815 12.19 11.46 -7.41
CA LYS A 815 13.47 11.13 -8.07
C LYS A 815 13.31 10.16 -9.25
N SER A 816 12.31 9.29 -9.21
CA SER A 816 12.08 8.23 -10.20
C SER A 816 11.20 8.70 -11.38
N MET A 817 10.24 9.59 -11.15
CA MET A 817 9.18 9.91 -12.13
C MET A 817 9.50 11.07 -13.08
N ASN A 818 10.72 11.61 -13.06
CA ASN A 818 11.06 12.74 -13.93
C ASN A 818 11.02 12.40 -15.43
N ASN A 819 10.91 11.13 -15.85
CA ASN A 819 11.07 10.74 -17.25
C ASN A 819 10.09 9.72 -17.89
N SER A 820 8.98 9.23 -17.30
CA SER A 820 8.08 8.37 -18.10
C SER A 820 6.56 8.35 -17.78
N SER A 821 5.80 8.74 -18.82
CA SER A 821 4.51 8.24 -19.35
C SER A 821 3.59 9.41 -19.76
N THR A 822 3.05 9.37 -20.98
CA THR A 822 2.19 10.42 -21.54
C THR A 822 0.83 10.55 -20.82
N VAL A 823 0.42 9.51 -20.07
CA VAL A 823 -0.84 9.47 -19.31
C VAL A 823 -0.68 10.14 -17.94
N LEU A 824 0.45 9.96 -17.24
CA LEU A 824 0.78 10.69 -16.01
C LEU A 824 1.01 12.19 -16.24
N GLN A 825 1.30 12.58 -17.49
CA GLN A 825 1.61 13.96 -17.89
C GLN A 825 0.42 14.77 -18.43
N ARG A 826 -0.81 14.23 -18.44
CA ARG A 826 -1.98 15.04 -18.87
C ARG A 826 -2.31 16.11 -17.84
N GLY A 827 -2.67 17.30 -18.32
CA GLY A 827 -3.03 18.46 -17.51
C GLY A 827 -1.87 19.43 -17.28
N SER A 828 -2.16 20.73 -17.25
CA SER A 828 -1.15 21.78 -17.08
C SER A 828 -0.66 21.98 -15.65
N MET A 829 -1.33 21.40 -14.65
CA MET A 829 -0.87 21.29 -13.26
C MET A 829 -0.62 19.82 -12.91
N ARG A 830 0.51 19.51 -12.27
CA ARG A 830 0.93 18.14 -11.91
C ARG A 830 0.79 17.90 -10.40
N ILE A 831 -0.34 17.32 -10.00
CA ILE A 831 -0.66 17.00 -8.60
C ILE A 831 -0.94 15.50 -8.51
N LEU A 832 0.06 14.72 -8.07
CA LEU A 832 -0.04 13.26 -8.04
C LEU A 832 -0.83 12.75 -6.84
N SER A 833 -1.67 11.75 -7.09
CA SER A 833 -2.31 10.95 -6.06
C SER A 833 -1.23 10.24 -5.22
N PRO A 834 -1.33 10.27 -3.88
CA PRO A 834 -0.37 9.62 -3.01
C PRO A 834 -0.53 8.08 -3.03
N THR A 835 -1.60 7.56 -3.63
CA THR A 835 -1.91 6.12 -3.69
C THR A 835 -1.58 5.55 -5.07
N PRO A 836 -0.93 4.38 -5.19
CA PRO A 836 -0.76 3.70 -6.47
C PRO A 836 -2.11 3.28 -7.10
N PRO A 837 -2.28 3.39 -8.43
CA PRO A 837 -1.40 4.08 -9.36
C PRO A 837 -1.42 5.60 -9.15
N HIS A 838 -0.24 6.23 -9.08
CA HIS A 838 -0.03 7.65 -8.73
C HIS A 838 -0.47 8.62 -9.84
N ASN A 839 -1.76 8.64 -10.14
CA ASN A 839 -2.33 9.43 -11.24
C ASN A 839 -2.29 10.94 -10.98
N ASN A 840 -2.22 11.75 -12.04
CA ASN A 840 -2.41 13.20 -11.91
C ASN A 840 -3.89 13.52 -11.63
N SER A 841 -4.17 13.99 -10.40
CA SER A 841 -5.51 14.43 -9.98
C SER A 841 -5.99 15.67 -10.76
N ALA A 842 -5.07 16.51 -11.23
CA ALA A 842 -5.34 17.75 -11.95
C ALA A 842 -5.36 17.59 -13.49
N ARG A 843 -5.63 16.37 -13.99
CA ARG A 843 -5.58 16.01 -15.43
C ARG A 843 -6.44 16.86 -16.38
N ALA A 844 -7.47 17.53 -15.88
CA ALA A 844 -8.37 18.36 -16.68
C ALA A 844 -7.90 19.81 -16.83
N THR A 845 -6.85 20.22 -16.10
CA THR A 845 -6.31 21.58 -16.18
C THR A 845 -5.66 21.85 -17.53
N ILE A 846 -5.88 23.05 -18.05
CA ILE A 846 -5.24 23.58 -19.26
C ILE A 846 -4.39 24.80 -18.88
N ALA A 847 -3.58 25.34 -19.78
CA ALA A 847 -2.67 26.44 -19.47
C ALA A 847 -3.44 27.67 -18.99
N SER A 848 -4.57 27.98 -19.64
CA SER A 848 -5.44 29.10 -19.31
C SER A 848 -6.00 28.99 -17.89
N THR A 849 -6.48 27.80 -17.49
CA THR A 849 -7.04 27.60 -16.15
C THR A 849 -5.95 27.53 -15.07
N ARG A 850 -4.79 26.93 -15.37
CA ARG A 850 -3.60 27.00 -14.50
C ARG A 850 -3.21 28.44 -14.24
N ASP A 851 -3.08 29.25 -15.29
CA ASP A 851 -2.61 30.63 -15.17
C ASP A 851 -3.58 31.49 -14.34
N LEU A 852 -4.89 31.26 -14.46
CA LEU A 852 -5.90 31.88 -13.58
C LEU A 852 -5.73 31.45 -12.12
N ILE A 853 -5.54 30.16 -11.86
CA ILE A 853 -5.32 29.64 -10.50
C ILE A 853 -4.07 30.28 -9.88
N VAL A 854 -2.96 30.31 -10.61
CA VAL A 854 -1.69 30.92 -10.16
C VAL A 854 -1.84 32.42 -9.93
N GLN A 855 -2.51 33.14 -10.84
CA GLN A 855 -2.79 34.56 -10.67
C GLN A 855 -3.59 34.84 -9.40
N TYR A 856 -4.54 33.98 -9.06
CA TYR A 856 -5.33 34.12 -7.84
C TYR A 856 -4.57 33.74 -6.58
N PHE A 857 -3.64 32.77 -6.62
CA PHE A 857 -2.70 32.55 -5.52
C PHE A 857 -1.84 33.79 -5.25
N GLN A 858 -1.23 34.36 -6.30
CA GLN A 858 -0.43 35.58 -6.20
C GLN A 858 -1.24 36.78 -5.70
N ARG A 859 -2.49 36.91 -6.15
CA ARG A 859 -3.39 37.98 -5.68
C ARG A 859 -3.64 37.91 -4.17
N ILE A 860 -3.82 36.71 -3.62
CA ILE A 860 -4.02 36.55 -2.17
C ILE A 860 -2.71 36.70 -1.40
N GLU A 861 -1.58 36.22 -1.92
CA GLU A 861 -0.27 36.44 -1.30
C GLU A 861 0.03 37.95 -1.18
N ASN A 862 -0.11 38.71 -2.27
CA ASN A 862 0.06 40.16 -2.26
C ASN A 862 -0.92 40.85 -1.30
N LEU A 863 -2.16 40.36 -1.21
CA LEU A 863 -3.13 40.89 -0.26
C LEU A 863 -2.67 40.69 1.19
N LEU A 864 -2.18 39.49 1.51
CA LEU A 864 -1.68 39.14 2.84
C LEU A 864 -0.45 39.96 3.24
N GLU A 865 0.38 40.39 2.29
CA GLU A 865 1.51 41.30 2.54
C GLU A 865 1.07 42.73 2.86
N THR A 866 -0.11 43.15 2.40
CA THR A 866 -0.61 44.54 2.58
C THR A 866 -1.53 44.72 3.79
N ILE A 867 -2.14 43.64 4.29
CA ILE A 867 -3.05 43.70 5.43
C ILE A 867 -2.22 43.69 6.73
N ASN A 868 -2.62 44.50 7.73
CA ASN A 868 -2.06 44.36 9.08
C ASN A 868 -2.41 42.97 9.62
N THR A 869 -1.45 42.23 10.18
CA THR A 869 -1.68 40.88 10.72
C THR A 869 -1.03 40.71 12.10
N ILE A 870 -0.79 41.82 12.81
CA ILE A 870 -0.06 41.82 14.09
C ILE A 870 -0.91 41.17 15.19
N SER A 871 -2.19 41.54 15.30
CA SER A 871 -3.08 40.97 16.32
C SER A 871 -3.91 39.80 15.80
N SER A 872 -4.42 38.97 16.71
CA SER A 872 -5.38 37.90 16.36
C SER A 872 -6.71 38.43 15.81
N GLU A 873 -7.06 39.69 16.09
CA GLU A 873 -8.22 40.35 15.48
C GLU A 873 -7.95 40.73 14.03
N ASP A 874 -6.75 41.25 13.76
CA ASP A 874 -6.36 41.59 12.40
C ASP A 874 -6.30 40.33 11.51
N LYS A 875 -5.76 39.22 12.04
CA LYS A 875 -5.73 37.91 11.35
C LYS A 875 -7.13 37.37 11.07
N PHE A 876 -8.05 37.48 12.03
CA PHE A 876 -9.46 37.12 11.84
C PHE A 876 -10.08 37.92 10.68
N ASN A 877 -9.89 39.24 10.68
CA ASN A 877 -10.40 40.12 9.63
C ASN A 877 -9.76 39.86 8.26
N ALA A 878 -8.48 39.48 8.22
CA ALA A 878 -7.80 39.06 7.01
C ALA A 878 -8.42 37.78 6.41
N LEU A 879 -8.66 36.74 7.24
CA LEU A 879 -9.34 35.51 6.80
C LEU A 879 -10.74 35.79 6.26
N LYS A 880 -11.51 36.62 6.96
CA LYS A 880 -12.85 37.03 6.54
C LYS A 880 -12.81 37.73 5.17
N ARG A 881 -11.92 38.72 5.03
CA ARG A 881 -11.73 39.48 3.78
C ARG A 881 -11.36 38.57 2.60
N ILE A 882 -10.52 37.56 2.81
CA ILE A 882 -10.15 36.59 1.75
C ILE A 882 -11.38 35.85 1.23
N LEU A 883 -12.26 35.39 2.12
CA LEU A 883 -13.47 34.67 1.73
C LEU A 883 -14.57 35.59 1.19
N GLU A 884 -14.60 36.86 1.56
CA GLU A 884 -15.55 37.84 1.00
C GLU A 884 -15.21 38.23 -0.45
N LEU A 885 -13.94 38.08 -0.87
CA LEU A 885 -13.55 38.30 -2.26
C LEU A 885 -14.24 37.31 -3.19
N LYS A 886 -14.94 37.85 -4.18
CA LYS A 886 -15.57 37.10 -5.26
C LYS A 886 -15.04 37.58 -6.60
N VAL A 887 -14.81 36.64 -7.51
CA VAL A 887 -14.47 36.95 -8.90
C VAL A 887 -15.65 36.58 -9.77
N ASN A 888 -16.24 37.60 -10.40
CA ASN A 888 -17.34 37.38 -11.33
C ASN A 888 -16.79 36.89 -12.68
N PHE A 889 -17.40 35.82 -13.20
CA PHE A 889 -17.24 35.48 -14.61
C PHE A 889 -17.97 36.53 -15.48
N PRO A 890 -17.36 37.01 -16.58
CA PRO A 890 -15.99 36.74 -17.03
C PRO A 890 -14.96 37.76 -16.51
N ILE A 891 -13.67 37.44 -16.59
CA ILE A 891 -12.59 38.39 -16.29
C ILE A 891 -12.50 39.50 -17.35
N LYS A 892 -11.87 40.61 -16.98
CA LYS A 892 -11.79 41.84 -17.80
C LYS A 892 -11.25 41.64 -19.22
N LYS A 893 -10.37 40.66 -19.45
CA LYS A 893 -9.76 40.42 -20.77
C LYS A 893 -10.64 39.60 -21.74
N ILE A 894 -11.75 39.04 -21.27
CA ILE A 894 -12.69 38.32 -22.15
C ILE A 894 -13.45 39.31 -23.03
N GLN A 895 -13.46 39.04 -24.34
CA GLN A 895 -14.11 39.86 -25.35
C GLN A 895 -15.33 39.18 -25.97
N THR A 896 -15.37 37.84 -26.00
CA THR A 896 -16.47 37.05 -26.58
C THR A 896 -16.85 35.89 -25.67
N ILE A 897 -18.14 35.55 -25.65
CA ILE A 897 -18.70 34.41 -24.92
C ILE A 897 -19.43 33.47 -25.88
N ILE A 898 -19.23 32.16 -25.69
CA ILE A 898 -20.12 31.12 -26.22
C ILE A 898 -21.11 30.75 -25.12
N GLU A 899 -22.41 30.82 -25.40
CA GLU A 899 -23.46 30.21 -24.59
C GLU A 899 -23.96 28.93 -25.24
N CYS A 900 -23.83 27.80 -24.56
CA CYS A 900 -24.42 26.52 -24.94
C CYS A 900 -25.73 26.33 -24.15
N THR A 901 -26.86 26.22 -24.85
CA THR A 901 -28.18 25.97 -24.24
C THR A 901 -28.58 24.52 -24.44
N LEU A 902 -28.83 23.82 -23.33
CA LEU A 902 -29.35 22.47 -23.28
C LEU A 902 -30.84 22.55 -22.93
N SER A 903 -31.70 21.84 -23.66
CA SER A 903 -33.16 21.82 -23.38
C SER A 903 -33.68 20.38 -23.33
N THR A 904 -34.62 20.12 -22.42
CA THR A 904 -35.32 18.82 -22.27
C THR A 904 -36.79 19.01 -21.92
N ASP A 905 -37.56 17.92 -21.86
CA ASP A 905 -38.99 17.98 -21.48
C ASP A 905 -39.19 17.98 -19.96
N ASN A 906 -38.25 17.43 -19.19
CA ASN A 906 -38.29 17.37 -17.73
C ASN A 906 -36.91 17.58 -17.08
N SER A 907 -36.90 17.86 -15.78
CA SER A 907 -35.70 18.18 -14.99
C SER A 907 -34.72 16.99 -14.88
N ASN A 908 -35.21 15.76 -14.72
CA ASN A 908 -34.34 14.59 -14.58
C ASN A 908 -33.54 14.32 -15.86
N GLU A 909 -34.18 14.49 -17.02
CA GLU A 909 -33.50 14.45 -18.32
C GLU A 909 -32.48 15.58 -18.46
N LEU A 910 -32.79 16.77 -17.94
CA LEU A 910 -31.91 17.93 -18.02
C LEU A 910 -30.59 17.65 -17.30
N ASP A 911 -30.65 17.10 -16.09
CA ASP A 911 -29.45 16.79 -15.30
C ASP A 911 -28.61 15.69 -15.95
N GLU A 912 -29.24 14.66 -16.53
CA GLU A 912 -28.57 13.63 -17.32
C GLU A 912 -27.86 14.24 -18.54
N TRP A 913 -28.55 15.13 -19.25
CA TRP A 913 -28.05 15.78 -20.46
C TRP A 913 -26.89 16.74 -20.17
N ILE A 914 -27.01 17.52 -19.08
CA ILE A 914 -25.94 18.35 -18.54
C ILE A 914 -24.73 17.50 -18.14
N GLY A 915 -24.95 16.37 -17.45
CA GLY A 915 -23.89 15.45 -17.05
C GLY A 915 -23.12 14.89 -18.25
N TRP A 916 -23.84 14.51 -19.31
CA TRP A 916 -23.22 14.07 -20.56
C TRP A 916 -22.35 15.15 -21.18
N MET A 917 -22.88 16.37 -21.34
CA MET A 917 -22.13 17.51 -21.89
C MET A 917 -20.88 17.85 -21.06
N LYS A 918 -21.02 17.91 -19.73
CA LYS A 918 -19.95 18.16 -18.75
C LYS A 918 -18.73 17.27 -18.99
N SER A 919 -18.94 15.97 -19.17
CA SER A 919 -17.85 15.00 -19.37
C SER A 919 -17.06 15.17 -20.68
N ARG A 920 -17.50 16.03 -21.61
CA ARG A 920 -16.80 16.35 -22.86
C ARG A 920 -16.13 17.72 -22.84
N LEU A 921 -16.48 18.58 -21.88
CA LEU A 921 -15.96 19.95 -21.79
C LEU A 921 -14.43 19.99 -21.73
N ALA A 922 -13.80 19.14 -20.91
CA ALA A 922 -12.35 19.11 -20.73
C ALA A 922 -11.60 18.93 -22.06
N TYR A 923 -12.09 18.05 -22.95
CA TYR A 923 -11.49 17.84 -24.25
C TYR A 923 -11.68 19.05 -25.17
N PHE A 924 -12.89 19.62 -25.18
CA PHE A 924 -13.18 20.81 -25.98
C PHE A 924 -12.30 22.00 -25.59
N MET A 925 -12.16 22.26 -24.28
CA MET A 925 -11.28 23.32 -23.76
C MET A 925 -9.82 23.11 -24.18
N ASN A 926 -9.33 21.88 -24.04
CA ASN A 926 -7.97 21.54 -24.45
C ASN A 926 -7.76 21.73 -25.96
N ASP A 927 -8.74 21.40 -26.81
CA ASP A 927 -8.65 21.66 -28.25
C ASP A 927 -8.64 23.17 -28.57
N CYS A 928 -9.46 23.96 -27.88
CA CYS A 928 -9.50 25.40 -28.05
C CYS A 928 -8.13 26.04 -27.76
N GLU A 929 -7.45 25.57 -26.71
CA GLU A 929 -6.13 26.07 -26.37
C GLU A 929 -5.05 25.52 -27.32
N THR A 930 -4.94 24.20 -27.46
CA THR A 930 -3.80 23.56 -28.15
C THR A 930 -3.88 23.62 -29.66
N LYS A 931 -5.09 23.57 -30.25
CA LYS A 931 -5.28 23.58 -31.72
C LYS A 931 -5.67 24.94 -32.26
N CYS A 932 -6.33 25.77 -31.45
CA CYS A 932 -6.83 27.06 -31.88
C CYS A 932 -6.00 28.23 -31.34
N ASN A 933 -5.06 27.97 -30.41
CA ASN A 933 -4.23 28.98 -29.73
C ASN A 933 -5.07 30.09 -29.09
N LEU A 934 -6.15 29.70 -28.40
CA LEU A 934 -7.07 30.61 -27.74
C LEU A 934 -6.95 30.51 -26.22
N PHE A 935 -6.95 31.66 -25.53
CA PHE A 935 -7.14 31.69 -24.09
C PHE A 935 -8.61 31.42 -23.76
N VAL A 936 -8.84 30.48 -22.84
CA VAL A 936 -10.19 30.03 -22.44
C VAL A 936 -10.43 30.30 -20.97
N GLN A 937 -11.56 30.95 -20.66
CA GLN A 937 -12.11 30.99 -19.31
C GLN A 937 -13.45 30.26 -19.29
N THR A 938 -13.64 29.33 -18.35
CA THR A 938 -14.93 28.67 -18.15
C THR A 938 -15.70 29.28 -16.99
N ASN A 939 -17.02 29.28 -17.11
CA ASN A 939 -17.88 29.40 -15.95
C ASN A 939 -17.87 28.06 -15.19
N ASN A 940 -17.85 28.09 -13.86
CA ASN A 940 -17.92 26.89 -13.01
C ASN A 940 -19.35 26.58 -12.54
N SER A 941 -20.35 27.25 -13.13
CA SER A 941 -21.77 27.08 -12.85
C SER A 941 -22.57 26.96 -14.14
N ILE A 942 -23.76 26.35 -14.02
CA ILE A 942 -24.76 26.29 -15.10
C ILE A 942 -25.96 27.12 -14.64
N GLU A 943 -26.44 27.99 -15.53
CA GLU A 943 -27.66 28.76 -15.31
C GLU A 943 -28.87 27.89 -15.65
N TYR A 944 -29.60 27.45 -14.63
CA TYR A 944 -30.82 26.68 -14.80
C TYR A 944 -32.03 27.61 -15.00
N ARG A 945 -32.80 27.35 -16.06
CA ARG A 945 -34.05 28.05 -16.38
C ARG A 945 -35.22 27.08 -16.23
N SER A 946 -35.65 26.90 -14.98
CA SER A 946 -36.65 25.91 -14.59
C SER A 946 -37.99 26.05 -15.32
N SER A 947 -38.37 27.26 -15.73
CA SER A 947 -39.61 27.50 -16.49
C SER A 947 -39.61 26.91 -17.89
N LYS A 948 -38.44 26.55 -18.43
CA LYS A 948 -38.26 25.99 -19.78
C LYS A 948 -37.54 24.65 -19.80
N ASN A 949 -37.20 24.08 -18.64
CA ASN A 949 -36.30 22.92 -18.52
C ASN A 949 -35.03 23.10 -19.38
N GLU A 950 -34.44 24.29 -19.28
CA GLU A 950 -33.22 24.67 -19.99
C GLU A 950 -32.04 24.84 -19.02
N GLY A 951 -30.84 24.48 -19.46
CA GLY A 951 -29.59 24.77 -18.77
C GLY A 951 -28.62 25.49 -19.71
N VAL A 952 -28.04 26.61 -19.26
CA VAL A 952 -27.10 27.41 -20.07
C VAL A 952 -25.70 27.40 -19.48
N TYR A 953 -24.73 27.07 -20.33
CA TYR A 953 -23.31 27.04 -19.99
C TYR A 953 -22.52 28.06 -20.81
N SER A 954 -21.67 28.85 -20.15
CA SER A 954 -20.93 29.95 -20.78
C SER A 954 -19.41 29.72 -20.77
N ILE A 955 -18.75 29.98 -21.90
CA ILE A 955 -17.29 29.90 -22.07
C ILE A 955 -16.79 31.21 -22.68
N GLY A 956 -15.80 31.85 -22.05
CA GLY A 956 -15.24 33.13 -22.47
C GLY A 956 -13.90 32.99 -23.21
N PHE A 957 -13.69 33.86 -24.20
CA PHE A 957 -12.49 33.96 -25.02
C PHE A 957 -11.93 35.40 -25.03
N GLU A 958 -10.60 35.52 -25.09
CA GLU A 958 -9.90 36.81 -25.10
C GLU A 958 -9.93 37.52 -26.47
N VAL A 959 -10.47 36.88 -27.50
CA VAL A 959 -10.61 37.43 -28.86
C VAL A 959 -12.02 37.92 -29.13
N ASP A 960 -12.16 38.89 -30.03
CA ASP A 960 -13.45 39.39 -30.51
C ASP A 960 -14.23 38.32 -31.33
N GLU A 961 -15.51 38.63 -31.57
CA GLU A 961 -16.47 37.70 -32.15
C GLU A 961 -16.15 37.37 -33.62
N GLU A 962 -15.69 38.36 -34.39
CA GLU A 962 -15.30 38.23 -35.79
C GLU A 962 -14.10 37.28 -35.94
N ARG A 963 -13.06 37.49 -35.12
CA ARG A 963 -11.85 36.67 -35.10
C ARG A 963 -12.14 35.23 -34.66
N LEU A 964 -13.07 35.05 -33.72
CA LEU A 964 -13.48 33.72 -33.28
C LEU A 964 -14.26 32.97 -34.38
N LYS A 965 -15.21 33.65 -35.05
CA LYS A 965 -15.99 33.09 -36.18
C LYS A 965 -15.12 32.73 -37.38
N THR A 966 -14.12 33.55 -37.70
CA THR A 966 -13.23 33.32 -38.86
C THR A 966 -12.16 32.26 -38.58
N ASN A 967 -11.96 31.85 -37.32
CA ASN A 967 -11.04 30.79 -36.96
C ASN A 967 -11.59 29.40 -37.35
N ARG A 968 -11.07 28.86 -38.46
CA ARG A 968 -11.47 27.56 -39.01
C ARG A 968 -11.22 26.40 -38.03
N SER A 969 -10.10 26.42 -37.32
CA SER A 969 -9.75 25.38 -36.34
C SER A 969 -10.76 25.37 -35.19
N PHE A 970 -11.13 26.55 -34.69
CA PHE A 970 -12.14 26.69 -33.64
C PHE A 970 -13.51 26.18 -34.10
N SER A 971 -13.96 26.59 -35.29
CA SER A 971 -15.24 26.13 -35.86
C SER A 971 -15.29 24.59 -35.98
N HIS A 972 -14.19 23.97 -36.42
CA HIS A 972 -14.07 22.52 -36.48
C HIS A 972 -14.14 21.87 -35.09
N CYS A 973 -13.44 22.42 -34.09
CA CYS A 973 -13.47 21.90 -32.72
C CYS A 973 -14.86 22.03 -32.07
N LEU A 974 -15.56 23.14 -32.31
CA LEU A 974 -16.92 23.37 -31.81
C LEU A 974 -17.91 22.38 -32.42
N ASN A 975 -17.90 22.20 -33.74
CA ASN A 975 -18.78 21.22 -34.40
C ASN A 975 -18.52 19.81 -33.87
N ARG A 976 -17.25 19.41 -33.72
CA ARG A 976 -16.89 18.12 -33.16
C ARG A 976 -17.41 17.92 -31.73
N PHE A 977 -17.35 18.96 -30.89
CA PHE A 977 -17.91 18.91 -29.53
C PHE A 977 -19.43 18.71 -29.56
N LEU A 978 -20.15 19.46 -30.40
CA LEU A 978 -21.60 19.33 -30.56
C LEU A 978 -21.99 17.95 -31.10
N ASP A 979 -21.25 17.42 -32.07
CA ASP A 979 -21.46 16.08 -32.62
C ASP A 979 -21.26 15.01 -31.54
N GLN A 980 -20.22 15.13 -30.70
CA GLN A 980 -20.01 14.22 -29.57
C GLN A 980 -21.13 14.27 -28.53
N CYS A 981 -21.73 15.44 -28.29
CA CYS A 981 -22.93 15.52 -27.46
C CYS A 981 -24.09 14.72 -28.08
N ASN A 982 -24.29 14.82 -29.40
CA ASN A 982 -25.35 14.11 -30.12
C ASN A 982 -25.18 12.58 -30.15
N LEU A 983 -23.96 12.06 -29.94
CA LEU A 983 -23.66 10.61 -29.87
C LEU A 983 -24.04 9.94 -28.54
N TYR A 984 -24.86 10.58 -27.70
CA TYR A 984 -25.30 9.97 -26.44
C TYR A 984 -26.21 8.76 -26.68
N SER A 985 -25.82 7.59 -26.16
CA SER A 985 -26.54 6.33 -26.38
C SER A 985 -27.97 6.36 -25.83
N ASN A 986 -28.22 7.11 -24.75
CA ASN A 986 -29.54 7.24 -24.13
C ASN A 986 -30.25 8.53 -24.54
N ARG A 987 -29.80 9.19 -25.62
CA ARG A 987 -30.39 10.46 -26.06
C ARG A 987 -31.85 10.27 -26.43
N ARG A 988 -32.70 11.13 -25.85
CA ARG A 988 -34.13 11.23 -26.18
C ARG A 988 -34.35 12.34 -27.19
N GLU A 989 -35.47 12.31 -27.92
CA GLU A 989 -35.81 13.36 -28.90
C GLU A 989 -35.96 14.75 -28.26
N SER A 990 -36.37 14.78 -26.99
CA SER A 990 -36.47 15.97 -26.14
C SER A 990 -35.12 16.65 -25.90
N MET A 991 -34.02 15.89 -25.88
CA MET A 991 -32.67 16.36 -25.53
C MET A 991 -32.02 17.10 -26.71
N LYS A 992 -31.98 18.43 -26.63
CA LYS A 992 -31.39 19.29 -27.67
C LYS A 992 -30.26 20.15 -27.09
N ILE A 993 -29.32 20.52 -27.96
CA ILE A 993 -28.22 21.43 -27.65
C ILE A 993 -28.12 22.47 -28.77
N SER A 994 -28.00 23.74 -28.39
CA SER A 994 -27.76 24.86 -29.30
C SER A 994 -26.67 25.76 -28.74
N HIS A 995 -26.06 26.60 -29.59
CA HIS A 995 -25.02 27.52 -29.15
C HIS A 995 -25.20 28.92 -29.77
N LYS A 996 -24.72 29.94 -29.07
CA LYS A 996 -24.70 31.34 -29.54
C LYS A 996 -23.35 31.97 -29.19
N LEU A 997 -22.75 32.68 -30.16
CA LEU A 997 -21.60 33.57 -29.94
C LEU A 997 -22.11 34.97 -29.65
N ILE A 998 -21.57 35.62 -28.61
CA ILE A 998 -22.03 36.92 -28.13
C ILE A 998 -20.82 37.76 -27.73
N SER A 999 -20.77 39.02 -28.18
CA SER A 999 -19.81 40.00 -27.66
C SER A 999 -19.97 40.20 -26.15
N ILE A 1000 -18.88 40.53 -25.45
CA ILE A 1000 -18.95 40.78 -24.00
C ILE A 1000 -19.87 41.96 -23.64
N HIS A 1001 -20.01 42.93 -24.54
CA HIS A 1001 -20.89 44.07 -24.35
C HIS A 1001 -22.36 43.61 -24.34
N ASP A 1002 -22.76 42.88 -25.38
CA ASP A 1002 -24.14 42.40 -25.53
C ASP A 1002 -24.49 41.36 -24.47
N TRP A 1003 -23.55 40.48 -24.10
CA TRP A 1003 -23.76 39.54 -23.02
C TRP A 1003 -24.05 40.24 -21.69
N LYS A 1004 -23.30 41.30 -21.35
CA LYS A 1004 -23.56 42.10 -20.14
C LYS A 1004 -24.93 42.78 -20.19
N LEU A 1005 -25.32 43.32 -21.34
CA LEU A 1005 -26.65 43.91 -21.54
C LEU A 1005 -27.75 42.86 -21.34
N GLU A 1006 -27.62 41.67 -21.92
CA GLU A 1006 -28.58 40.57 -21.72
C GLU A 1006 -28.68 40.15 -20.25
N GLN A 1007 -27.56 40.04 -19.55
CA GLN A 1007 -27.54 39.72 -18.12
C GLN A 1007 -28.18 40.81 -17.25
N MET A 1008 -28.01 42.09 -17.63
CA MET A 1008 -28.69 43.22 -16.99
C MET A 1008 -30.20 43.19 -17.20
N LEU A 1009 -30.66 42.88 -18.42
CA LEU A 1009 -32.08 42.78 -18.76
C LEU A 1009 -32.77 41.60 -18.06
N ARG A 1010 -32.07 40.48 -17.87
CA ARG A 1010 -32.59 39.28 -17.19
C ARG A 1010 -32.68 39.43 -15.66
N ASN A 1011 -31.93 40.35 -15.05
CA ASN A 1011 -31.90 40.54 -13.60
C ASN A 1011 -31.84 42.04 -13.21
N PRO A 1012 -32.97 42.76 -13.22
CA PRO A 1012 -33.02 44.19 -12.95
C PRO A 1012 -32.52 44.60 -11.55
N GLN A 1013 -32.50 43.67 -10.59
CA GLN A 1013 -32.04 43.94 -9.22
C GLN A 1013 -30.50 44.05 -9.08
N ARG A 1014 -29.71 43.68 -10.10
CA ARG A 1014 -28.25 43.89 -10.11
C ARG A 1014 -27.81 45.35 -10.37
N LEU A 1015 -28.76 46.27 -10.59
CA LEU A 1015 -28.53 47.69 -10.88
C LEU A 1015 -27.97 48.55 -9.71
N LYS A 1016 -27.72 47.98 -8.52
CA LYS A 1016 -27.32 48.75 -7.32
C LYS A 1016 -25.89 48.58 -6.81
N ASN A 1017 -25.05 47.72 -7.41
CA ASN A 1017 -23.65 47.52 -6.97
C ASN A 1017 -22.62 47.77 -8.08
#